data_AF-A0A7R9JCG4-F1
#
_entry.id   AF-A0A7R9JCG4-F1
#
_cell.length_a   1.000
_cell.length_b   1.000
_cell.length_c   1.000
_cell.angle_alpha   90.00
_cell.angle_beta   90.00
_cell.angle_gamma   90.00
#
_symmetry.space_group_name_H-M   'P 1'
#
loop_
_entity.id
_entity.type
_entity.pdbx_description
1 polymer ?
#
loop_
_entity_poly.entity_id
_entity_poly.type
_entity_poly.pdbx_seq_one_letter_code
_entity_poly.pdbx_strand_id
1 'polypeptide(L)'
;MASLVNARPSELRMRVRLEGSLCDGTLYNRANPIVVTATMKLSGKITSMTLRWTFATLLLVVSNAPTTLGRVAFEKLTDYDYKGTTYYTVKNLSLYECQGWCREEPDCQAASFSFVVNPMIPVQETLCQLQNETSANNPSAVPQRSVNLYYMVKMQIRSDNVCLRPWSFERVPNKMIRGLDNALIYTSTKEACLAACLNEHRFICRSAEYNYVTLQCHLSDSDRRTTGQYVQFVDAQGVDYFENLCMKANLACKGNRNFQIPRVGVADDKVAQYASLHYYIDKELQVTSESACKLACEIENEFLCRSFLYRGPPLGNTYNCQLFHLDHKTLPDGPSTYLNAERPLIDNGERIGTYYENVCERKKTFPIHPTEIRTSISPSLPVELNTTSELANHATEAGESLSAPQDNLPIVFDSTEDPTINNLTRTDINCDKTGTCYDVSVNCKDTRIAIQVRTNKPFSGRIYALGRSETCNNDIQSSDLFRLDLTMSGQDCNTQSVTGVFTNTVVLQHHSIVMTKADKIYKVKCTYDMSSKNITFGMMPIRDPEMISITSAPEAPPPRIRIVDNRGREVETVRIGDKLTFRIEIPEDTPYGIFARSCVAMAKDSKSTFQIIDDDGSYNTCQNKQSKLILDYSCPVDPTIFPAFIPDGNALQSEYEAFRFTESYGVIFQCNVKYCLGPCEPAVCEWGHESVESWGRRRRSVSSTSNHTADGEEDMMLSQEILVLDFGDEKNSQFLRNEASFSDFGKDKTVTIVEPCPTKTSVLALGVTCALMVLIYISTIFCYYMKKWLSPRKAMA
;
A
#
# COMPACT_ATOMS: atom_id res chain seq x y z
N MET A 1 -25.66 66.92 29.19
CA MET A 1 -25.21 65.89 28.23
C MET A 1 -24.02 65.17 28.85
N ALA A 2 -24.16 63.84 29.02
CA ALA A 2 -23.15 62.80 29.26
C ALA A 2 -22.14 62.90 30.44
N SER A 3 -22.40 62.09 31.48
CA SER A 3 -21.40 61.46 32.37
C SER A 3 -20.81 60.21 31.71
N LEU A 4 -19.59 59.78 32.09
CA LEU A 4 -19.32 58.38 32.50
C LEU A 4 -17.84 58.05 32.87
N VAL A 5 -17.75 57.17 33.89
CA VAL A 5 -16.74 56.17 34.30
C VAL A 5 -15.49 56.57 35.08
N ASN A 6 -15.44 56.04 36.31
CA ASN A 6 -14.25 55.72 37.09
C ASN A 6 -14.49 54.34 37.77
N ALA A 7 -13.59 53.35 37.64
CA ALA A 7 -13.42 52.22 38.59
C ALA A 7 -12.30 51.21 38.20
N ARG A 8 -11.50 50.80 39.21
CA ARG A 8 -10.76 49.51 39.39
C ARG A 8 -10.65 49.25 40.93
N PRO A 9 -10.10 48.13 41.44
CA PRO A 9 -10.63 46.75 41.52
C PRO A 9 -10.65 46.21 42.98
N SER A 10 -11.15 44.99 43.26
CA SER A 10 -10.92 44.31 44.56
C SER A 10 -10.87 42.75 44.48
N GLU A 11 -10.02 42.17 45.32
CA GLU A 11 -9.49 40.79 45.37
C GLU A 11 -10.44 39.70 45.94
N LEU A 12 -10.12 38.42 45.65
CA LEU A 12 -10.78 37.21 46.17
C LEU A 12 -9.84 36.39 47.10
N ARG A 13 -10.37 35.82 48.20
CA ARG A 13 -9.64 34.94 49.14
C ARG A 13 -10.46 33.69 49.48
N MET A 14 -9.84 32.51 49.48
CA MET A 14 -10.48 31.20 49.69
C MET A 14 -9.96 30.52 50.98
N ARG A 15 -10.83 29.83 51.74
CA ARG A 15 -10.48 28.97 52.91
C ARG A 15 -11.15 27.60 52.77
N VAL A 16 -10.41 26.54 53.08
CA VAL A 16 -10.85 25.14 53.06
C VAL A 16 -10.90 24.60 54.49
N ARG A 17 -11.91 23.79 54.83
CA ARG A 17 -12.00 23.04 56.09
C ARG A 17 -12.30 21.57 55.77
N LEU A 18 -11.53 20.67 56.38
CA LEU A 18 -11.67 19.21 56.29
C LEU A 18 -12.28 18.68 57.60
N GLU A 19 -13.27 17.80 57.50
CA GLU A 19 -13.66 16.89 58.58
C GLU A 19 -13.81 15.48 57.98
N GLY A 20 -13.29 14.48 58.70
CA GLY A 20 -13.33 13.08 58.31
C GLY A 20 -14.03 12.22 59.36
N SER A 21 -14.42 11.01 58.97
CA SER A 21 -14.77 9.92 59.90
C SER A 21 -14.52 8.55 59.27
N LEU A 22 -13.85 7.68 60.04
CA LEU A 22 -13.57 6.26 59.84
C LEU A 22 -14.85 5.38 59.91
N CYS A 23 -14.90 4.27 59.14
CA CYS A 23 -14.99 2.87 59.63
C CYS A 23 -15.40 1.83 58.53
N ASP A 24 -14.45 0.91 58.27
CA ASP A 24 -14.50 -0.57 58.18
C ASP A 24 -15.51 -1.40 57.32
N GLY A 25 -14.98 -2.44 56.64
CA GLY A 25 -15.67 -3.73 56.43
C GLY A 25 -16.17 -4.19 55.03
N THR A 26 -15.28 -4.82 54.25
CA THR A 26 -15.50 -5.96 53.30
C THR A 26 -16.30 -5.87 51.95
N LEU A 27 -15.56 -6.20 50.86
CA LEU A 27 -15.91 -6.97 49.64
C LEU A 27 -16.99 -6.49 48.63
N TYR A 28 -16.58 -5.84 47.53
CA TYR A 28 -16.70 -6.32 46.12
C TYR A 28 -16.20 -5.23 45.13
N ASN A 29 -15.32 -5.60 44.19
CA ASN A 29 -14.71 -4.69 43.20
C ASN A 29 -15.72 -4.21 42.15
N ARG A 30 -16.12 -2.94 42.23
CA ARG A 30 -16.60 -2.11 41.10
C ARG A 30 -16.11 -0.69 41.32
N ALA A 31 -15.18 -0.22 40.49
CA ALA A 31 -14.68 1.15 40.53
C ALA A 31 -15.78 2.11 40.05
N ASN A 32 -16.37 2.87 40.97
CA ASN A 32 -17.17 4.06 40.67
C ASN A 32 -16.31 5.32 40.88
N PRO A 33 -16.43 6.35 40.04
CA PRO A 33 -15.65 7.58 40.19
C PRO A 33 -16.11 8.42 41.39
N ILE A 34 -15.15 8.91 42.17
CA ILE A 34 -15.34 9.85 43.28
C ILE A 34 -15.76 11.21 42.72
N VAL A 35 -16.99 11.63 43.00
CA VAL A 35 -17.49 12.97 42.66
C VAL A 35 -17.16 13.92 43.80
N VAL A 36 -16.23 14.85 43.57
CA VAL A 36 -15.97 15.97 44.48
C VAL A 36 -17.08 17.00 44.32
N THR A 37 -18.01 17.08 45.27
CA THR A 37 -19.06 18.10 45.30
C THR A 37 -18.54 19.38 45.98
N ALA A 38 -18.08 20.33 45.17
CA ALA A 38 -17.88 21.71 45.62
C ALA A 38 -19.24 22.41 45.75
N THR A 39 -19.69 22.72 46.97
CA THR A 39 -20.89 23.53 47.19
C THR A 39 -20.54 25.01 47.19
N MET A 40 -20.73 25.68 46.04
CA MET A 40 -20.68 27.15 45.97
C MET A 40 -21.99 27.73 46.53
N LYS A 41 -21.92 28.38 47.69
CA LYS A 41 -23.05 29.14 48.26
C LYS A 41 -23.05 30.54 47.62
N LEU A 42 -23.77 30.71 46.50
CA LEU A 42 -24.03 32.03 45.92
C LEU A 42 -25.11 32.75 46.72
N SER A 43 -24.69 33.60 47.66
CA SER A 43 -25.56 34.62 48.24
C SER A 43 -25.61 35.81 47.29
N GLY A 44 -26.59 35.79 46.38
CA GLY A 44 -26.90 36.90 45.49
C GLY A 44 -28.05 36.52 44.59
N LYS A 45 -29.09 37.37 44.52
CA LYS A 45 -30.22 37.22 43.58
C LYS A 45 -29.69 37.29 42.14
N ILE A 46 -29.34 36.14 41.60
CA ILE A 46 -28.99 35.96 40.20
C ILE A 46 -30.29 35.69 39.46
N THR A 47 -30.63 36.60 38.55
CA THR A 47 -31.81 36.51 37.70
C THR A 47 -31.72 35.26 36.81
N SER A 48 -32.87 34.63 36.56
CA SER A 48 -33.04 33.37 35.80
C SER A 48 -32.33 33.34 34.43
N MET A 49 -32.01 34.50 33.85
CA MET A 49 -31.22 34.60 32.62
C MET A 49 -29.78 34.14 32.80
N THR A 50 -29.04 34.61 33.80
CA THR A 50 -27.59 34.34 33.90
C THR A 50 -27.26 32.87 34.17
N LEU A 51 -28.14 32.12 34.85
CA LEU A 51 -27.99 30.67 35.08
C LEU A 51 -28.24 29.84 33.80
N ARG A 52 -29.15 30.31 32.93
CA ARG A 52 -29.42 29.68 31.62
C ARG A 52 -28.27 29.88 30.64
N TRP A 53 -27.64 31.06 30.67
CA TRP A 53 -26.50 31.35 29.79
C TRP A 53 -25.26 30.54 30.17
N THR A 54 -24.97 30.34 31.46
CA THR A 54 -23.83 29.52 31.91
C THR A 54 -24.00 28.03 31.59
N PHE A 55 -25.23 27.50 31.68
CA PHE A 55 -25.53 26.11 31.29
C PHE A 55 -25.49 25.91 29.77
N ALA A 56 -25.98 26.89 29.00
CA ALA A 56 -25.92 26.87 27.55
C ALA A 56 -24.48 26.94 27.03
N THR A 57 -23.62 27.76 27.65
CA THR A 57 -22.19 27.81 27.30
C THR A 57 -21.47 26.51 27.65
N LEU A 58 -21.82 25.85 28.76
CA LEU A 58 -21.22 24.55 29.12
C LEU A 58 -21.66 23.42 28.17
N LEU A 59 -22.93 23.41 27.74
CA LEU A 59 -23.43 22.46 26.74
C LEU A 59 -22.80 22.69 25.35
N LEU A 60 -22.61 23.95 24.94
CA LEU A 60 -21.97 24.31 23.68
C LEU A 60 -20.48 23.92 23.64
N VAL A 61 -19.79 23.93 24.78
CA VAL A 61 -18.39 23.49 24.87
C VAL A 61 -18.28 21.96 24.82
N VAL A 62 -19.24 21.23 25.40
CA VAL A 62 -19.26 19.76 25.36
C VAL A 62 -19.69 19.23 23.98
N SER A 63 -20.54 19.96 23.24
CA SER A 63 -20.99 19.56 21.89
C SER A 63 -19.98 19.79 20.77
N ASN A 64 -18.89 20.55 21.04
CA ASN A 64 -17.86 20.90 20.04
C ASN A 64 -16.49 20.30 20.35
N ALA A 65 -16.39 19.29 21.24
CA ALA A 65 -15.15 18.56 21.40
C ALA A 65 -14.91 17.70 20.14
N PRO A 66 -13.81 17.90 19.38
CA PRO A 66 -13.50 17.04 18.25
C PRO A 66 -13.22 15.63 18.78
N THR A 67 -14.14 14.70 18.54
CA THR A 67 -13.90 13.28 18.78
C THR A 67 -13.03 12.76 17.64
N THR A 68 -11.71 12.85 17.80
CA THR A 68 -10.79 12.15 16.92
C THR A 68 -11.01 10.64 17.09
N LEU A 69 -11.57 10.00 16.07
CA LEU A 69 -11.73 8.54 16.04
C LEU A 69 -10.33 7.93 16.02
N GLY A 70 -10.07 6.96 16.92
CA GLY A 70 -8.77 6.30 16.97
C GLY A 70 -8.49 5.53 15.67
N ARG A 71 -7.27 5.64 15.14
CA ARG A 71 -6.78 4.83 14.03
C ARG A 71 -6.05 3.59 14.55
N VAL A 72 -6.26 2.45 13.89
CA VAL A 72 -5.55 1.20 14.19
C VAL A 72 -4.08 1.37 13.81
N ALA A 73 -3.22 1.13 14.79
CA ALA A 73 -1.77 1.11 14.66
C ALA A 73 -1.21 -0.13 15.35
N PHE A 74 0.08 -0.39 15.13
CA PHE A 74 0.80 -1.46 15.81
C PHE A 74 2.10 -0.93 16.41
N GLU A 75 2.45 -1.46 17.58
CA GLU A 75 3.81 -1.42 18.11
C GLU A 75 4.48 -2.78 17.87
N LYS A 76 5.74 -2.77 17.41
CA LYS A 76 6.53 -4.00 17.18
C LYS A 76 7.65 -4.15 18.19
N LEU A 77 7.88 -5.37 18.67
CA LEU A 77 9.07 -5.78 19.39
C LEU A 77 9.85 -6.80 18.55
N THR A 78 11.19 -6.68 18.53
CA THR A 78 12.09 -7.64 17.88
C THR A 78 12.71 -8.57 18.92
N ASP A 79 12.72 -9.86 18.61
CA ASP A 79 13.28 -10.95 19.41
C ASP A 79 12.71 -11.09 20.83
N TYR A 80 11.45 -10.70 20.97
CA TYR A 80 10.68 -10.76 22.20
C TYR A 80 9.29 -11.29 21.92
N ASP A 81 8.76 -12.08 22.85
CA ASP A 81 7.40 -12.60 22.83
C ASP A 81 6.70 -12.29 24.17
N TYR A 82 5.37 -12.11 24.12
CA TYR A 82 4.56 -11.99 25.32
C TYR A 82 3.59 -13.15 25.41
N LYS A 83 3.33 -13.58 26.65
CA LYS A 83 2.29 -14.57 26.91
C LYS A 83 0.94 -14.01 26.49
N GLY A 84 0.19 -14.82 25.75
CA GLY A 84 -1.15 -14.51 25.28
C GLY A 84 -1.90 -15.77 24.89
N THR A 85 -3.17 -15.60 24.55
CA THR A 85 -4.07 -16.71 24.19
C THR A 85 -4.18 -16.77 22.67
N THR A 86 -3.49 -17.75 22.05
CA THR A 86 -3.51 -17.92 20.59
C THR A 86 -4.79 -18.65 20.20
N TYR A 87 -5.58 -18.04 19.33
CA TYR A 87 -6.84 -18.63 18.82
C TYR A 87 -6.75 -19.02 17.34
N TYR A 88 -5.76 -18.49 16.62
CA TYR A 88 -5.57 -18.76 15.21
C TYR A 88 -4.09 -18.85 14.85
N THR A 89 -3.73 -19.76 13.94
CA THR A 89 -2.34 -20.02 13.56
C THR A 89 -2.27 -20.38 12.08
N VAL A 90 -1.38 -19.72 11.34
CA VAL A 90 -1.21 -19.91 9.90
C VAL A 90 0.27 -19.96 9.57
N LYS A 91 0.64 -20.72 8.53
CA LYS A 91 2.02 -20.89 8.06
C LYS A 91 2.17 -20.36 6.63
N ASN A 92 3.41 -20.06 6.23
CA ASN A 92 3.79 -19.69 4.85
C ASN A 92 3.08 -18.44 4.32
N LEU A 93 3.07 -17.40 5.15
CA LEU A 93 2.53 -16.09 4.83
C LEU A 93 3.58 -15.01 5.11
N SER A 94 3.46 -13.89 4.41
CA SER A 94 4.32 -12.73 4.61
C SER A 94 4.04 -12.02 5.93
N LEU A 95 5.01 -11.23 6.38
CA LEU A 95 4.84 -10.36 7.55
C LEU A 95 3.65 -9.40 7.40
N TYR A 96 3.45 -8.89 6.18
CA TYR A 96 2.36 -7.97 5.83
C TYR A 96 0.98 -8.65 5.93
N GLU A 97 0.87 -9.89 5.47
CA GLU A 97 -0.35 -10.68 5.61
C GLU A 97 -0.65 -10.95 7.09
N CYS A 98 0.35 -11.38 7.89
CA CYS A 98 0.14 -11.64 9.33
C CYS A 98 -0.42 -10.42 10.06
N GLN A 99 0.18 -9.25 9.79
CA GLN A 99 -0.23 -7.98 10.35
C GLN A 99 -1.63 -7.57 9.83
N GLY A 100 -1.88 -7.73 8.53
CA GLY A 100 -3.16 -7.43 7.88
C GLY A 100 -4.33 -8.20 8.50
N TRP A 101 -4.17 -9.51 8.70
CA TRP A 101 -5.18 -10.34 9.34
C TRP A 101 -5.48 -9.86 10.77
N CYS A 102 -4.45 -9.53 11.55
CA CYS A 102 -4.68 -8.96 12.90
C CYS A 102 -5.34 -7.57 12.87
N ARG A 103 -5.13 -6.78 11.81
CA ARG A 103 -5.75 -5.45 11.65
C ARG A 103 -7.26 -5.59 11.42
N GLU A 104 -7.66 -6.48 10.52
CA GLU A 104 -9.04 -6.71 10.11
C GLU A 104 -9.84 -7.46 11.18
N GLU A 105 -9.23 -8.45 11.82
CA GLU A 105 -9.89 -9.23 12.86
C GLU A 105 -10.17 -8.40 14.12
N PRO A 106 -11.44 -8.26 14.56
CA PRO A 106 -11.79 -7.42 15.71
C PRO A 106 -11.26 -7.99 17.03
N ASP A 107 -11.19 -9.31 17.14
CA ASP A 107 -10.76 -10.00 18.35
C ASP A 107 -9.23 -10.08 18.49
N CYS A 108 -8.46 -9.77 17.43
CA CYS A 108 -7.00 -9.80 17.50
C CYS A 108 -6.46 -8.61 18.32
N GLN A 109 -5.76 -8.90 19.42
CA GLN A 109 -5.03 -7.89 20.21
C GLN A 109 -3.53 -7.89 19.93
N ALA A 110 -2.96 -9.01 19.52
CA ALA A 110 -1.56 -9.11 19.16
C ALA A 110 -1.33 -10.23 18.13
N ALA A 111 -0.25 -10.11 17.38
CA ALA A 111 0.22 -11.13 16.45
C ALA A 111 1.68 -11.46 16.73
N SER A 112 2.00 -12.75 16.80
CA SER A 112 3.35 -13.26 16.91
C SER A 112 3.77 -13.84 15.56
N PHE A 113 4.74 -13.21 14.91
CA PHE A 113 5.29 -13.62 13.62
C PHE A 113 6.68 -14.18 13.81
N SER A 114 6.86 -15.47 13.57
CA SER A 114 8.15 -16.15 13.65
C SER A 114 8.59 -16.66 12.30
N PHE A 115 9.89 -16.69 12.06
CA PHE A 115 10.46 -17.13 10.79
C PHE A 115 11.76 -17.90 11.02
N VAL A 116 12.01 -18.92 10.21
CA VAL A 116 13.25 -19.71 10.29
C VAL A 116 13.72 -19.99 8.87
N VAL A 117 15.00 -19.73 8.60
CA VAL A 117 15.61 -20.12 7.33
C VAL A 117 15.83 -21.63 7.32
N ASN A 118 15.24 -22.32 6.35
CA ASN A 118 15.48 -23.74 6.18
C ASN A 118 16.91 -23.95 5.61
N PRO A 119 17.81 -24.70 6.29
CA PRO A 119 19.18 -24.88 5.81
C PRO A 119 19.28 -25.73 4.54
N MET A 120 18.22 -26.46 4.16
CA MET A 120 18.18 -27.35 2.98
C MET A 120 17.54 -26.69 1.76
N ILE A 121 16.77 -25.61 1.94
CA ILE A 121 16.06 -24.88 0.89
C ILE A 121 16.12 -23.39 1.26
N PRO A 122 16.62 -22.47 0.40
CA PRO A 122 16.83 -21.06 0.75
C PRO A 122 15.52 -20.25 0.80
N VAL A 123 14.55 -20.74 1.58
CA VAL A 123 13.23 -20.12 1.79
C VAL A 123 13.03 -19.99 3.30
N GLN A 124 12.48 -18.85 3.73
CA GLN A 124 12.11 -18.62 5.13
C GLN A 124 10.75 -19.29 5.39
N GLU A 125 10.73 -20.30 6.25
CA GLU A 125 9.47 -20.85 6.76
C GLU A 125 8.89 -19.87 7.78
N THR A 126 7.67 -19.39 7.54
CA THR A 126 7.01 -18.39 8.39
C THR A 126 5.81 -18.98 9.13
N LEU A 127 5.57 -18.49 10.35
CA LEU A 127 4.45 -18.86 11.21
C LEU A 127 3.88 -17.61 11.86
N CYS A 128 2.58 -17.39 11.67
CA CYS A 128 1.82 -16.31 12.30
C CYS A 128 0.81 -16.88 13.30
N GLN A 129 0.80 -16.32 14.50
CA GLN A 129 -0.13 -16.67 15.57
C GLN A 129 -0.89 -15.42 16.01
N LEU A 130 -2.22 -15.43 15.86
CA LEU A 130 -3.08 -14.35 16.31
C LEU A 130 -3.54 -14.61 17.75
N GLN A 131 -3.42 -13.60 18.60
CA GLN A 131 -3.75 -13.65 20.02
C GLN A 131 -4.91 -12.72 20.34
N ASN A 132 -5.94 -13.23 21.03
CA ASN A 132 -7.09 -12.43 21.45
C ASN A 132 -6.88 -11.75 22.81
N GLU A 133 -5.95 -12.28 23.60
CA GLU A 133 -5.48 -11.69 24.85
C GLU A 133 -3.95 -11.66 24.86
N THR A 134 -3.37 -10.59 25.39
CA THR A 134 -1.91 -10.43 25.53
C THR A 134 -1.53 -9.78 26.86
N SER A 135 -0.45 -10.27 27.45
CA SER A 135 0.19 -9.65 28.62
C SER A 135 0.97 -8.38 28.30
N ALA A 136 1.21 -8.05 27.03
CA ALA A 136 1.99 -6.88 26.61
C ALA A 136 1.38 -5.53 27.02
N ASN A 137 0.08 -5.51 27.30
CA ASN A 137 -0.64 -4.34 27.81
C ASN A 137 -0.44 -4.11 29.32
N ASN A 138 0.10 -5.10 30.04
CA ASN A 138 0.44 -4.98 31.45
C ASN A 138 1.88 -4.44 31.60
N PRO A 139 2.10 -3.25 32.19
CA PRO A 139 3.43 -2.67 32.36
C PRO A 139 4.39 -3.50 33.23
N SER A 140 3.85 -4.38 34.07
CA SER A 140 4.64 -5.28 34.92
C SER A 140 4.97 -6.61 34.25
N ALA A 141 4.42 -6.89 33.06
CA ALA A 141 4.74 -8.09 32.33
C ALA A 141 6.14 -7.99 31.72
N VAL A 142 6.95 -9.03 31.92
CA VAL A 142 8.28 -9.12 31.33
C VAL A 142 8.19 -9.96 30.05
N PRO A 143 8.64 -9.45 28.89
CA PRO A 143 8.67 -10.24 27.67
C PRO A 143 9.71 -11.36 27.76
N GLN A 144 9.43 -12.46 27.07
CA GLN A 144 10.35 -13.59 26.94
C GLN A 144 11.23 -13.41 25.70
N ARG A 145 12.51 -13.77 25.81
CA ARG A 145 13.42 -13.80 24.66
C ARG A 145 12.96 -14.86 23.65
N SER A 146 12.86 -14.50 22.38
CA SER A 146 12.52 -15.42 21.30
C SER A 146 13.19 -14.97 20.01
N VAL A 147 14.20 -15.68 19.52
CA VAL A 147 14.98 -15.29 18.34
C VAL A 147 14.16 -15.49 17.06
N ASN A 148 14.35 -14.62 16.07
CA ASN A 148 13.64 -14.64 14.77
C ASN A 148 12.12 -14.48 14.94
N LEU A 149 11.73 -13.59 15.83
CA LEU A 149 10.33 -13.33 16.14
C LEU A 149 10.04 -11.83 16.20
N TYR A 150 8.95 -11.43 15.55
CA TYR A 150 8.36 -10.10 15.66
C TYR A 150 7.02 -10.19 16.37
N TYR A 151 6.93 -9.54 17.52
CA TYR A 151 5.70 -9.47 18.28
C TYR A 151 5.04 -8.11 18.08
N MET A 152 3.83 -8.12 17.54
CA MET A 152 3.08 -6.93 17.14
C MET A 152 1.85 -6.78 18.02
N VAL A 153 1.72 -5.66 18.74
CA VAL A 153 0.55 -5.37 19.58
C VAL A 153 -0.33 -4.37 18.86
N LYS A 154 -1.61 -4.72 18.70
CA LYS A 154 -2.63 -3.85 18.10
C LYS A 154 -3.01 -2.75 19.09
N MET A 155 -3.03 -1.52 18.63
CA MET A 155 -3.34 -0.34 19.44
C MET A 155 -4.20 0.66 18.68
N GLN A 156 -4.85 1.57 19.41
CA GLN A 156 -5.71 2.61 18.84
C GLN A 156 -5.13 3.99 19.18
N ILE A 157 -4.58 4.67 18.18
CA ILE A 157 -3.95 5.99 18.36
C ILE A 157 -4.89 7.08 17.85
N ARG A 158 -5.16 8.09 18.68
CA ARG A 158 -5.98 9.26 18.31
C ARG A 158 -5.15 10.32 17.59
N SER A 159 -4.70 10.01 16.38
CA SER A 159 -3.98 10.93 15.50
C SER A 159 -4.24 10.59 14.03
N ASP A 160 -4.41 11.61 13.20
CA ASP A 160 -4.51 11.45 11.75
C ASP A 160 -3.15 11.21 11.07
N ASN A 161 -2.06 11.40 11.81
CA ASN A 161 -0.68 11.21 11.33
C ASN A 161 -0.18 9.76 11.49
N VAL A 162 -1.06 8.82 11.85
CA VAL A 162 -0.76 7.37 11.81
C VAL A 162 -0.54 6.97 10.35
N CYS A 163 0.67 6.49 10.06
CA CYS A 163 1.12 6.04 8.75
C CYS A 163 0.55 4.67 8.37
N LEU A 164 0.48 4.39 7.07
CA LEU A 164 0.03 3.10 6.50
C LEU A 164 1.14 2.02 6.49
N ARG A 165 2.14 2.13 7.36
CA ARG A 165 3.18 1.10 7.53
C ARG A 165 2.64 -0.06 8.39
N PRO A 166 3.23 -1.27 8.30
CA PRO A 166 2.79 -2.42 9.08
C PRO A 166 2.68 -2.13 10.59
N TRP A 167 3.63 -1.37 11.13
CA TRP A 167 3.61 -0.84 12.48
C TRP A 167 4.06 0.62 12.49
N SER A 168 3.51 1.39 13.43
CA SER A 168 3.79 2.82 13.57
C SER A 168 4.92 3.10 14.55
N PHE A 169 5.14 2.19 15.49
CA PHE A 169 6.16 2.32 16.53
C PHE A 169 6.95 1.03 16.73
N GLU A 170 8.23 1.17 17.06
CA GLU A 170 9.07 0.09 17.56
C GLU A 170 9.23 0.27 19.07
N ARG A 171 8.88 -0.73 19.88
CA ARG A 171 8.90 -0.65 21.35
C ARG A 171 10.14 -1.37 21.90
N VAL A 172 10.85 -0.70 22.81
CA VAL A 172 11.90 -1.30 23.62
C VAL A 172 11.51 -1.16 25.10
N PRO A 173 11.19 -2.26 25.78
CA PRO A 173 10.69 -2.22 27.14
C PRO A 173 11.79 -1.91 28.16
N ASN A 174 11.44 -1.20 29.24
CA ASN A 174 12.34 -0.84 30.34
C ASN A 174 13.62 -0.09 29.93
N LYS A 175 13.52 0.79 28.94
CA LYS A 175 14.65 1.56 28.39
C LYS A 175 14.28 3.03 28.20
N MET A 176 15.30 3.90 28.21
CA MET A 176 15.19 5.32 27.88
C MET A 176 16.51 5.88 27.31
N ILE A 177 16.44 7.02 26.63
CA ILE A 177 17.57 7.84 26.19
C ILE A 177 17.78 8.96 27.22
N ARG A 178 18.94 8.97 27.87
CA ARG A 178 19.21 9.95 28.93
C ARG A 178 19.53 11.35 28.38
N GLY A 179 18.73 12.35 28.76
CA GLY A 179 19.09 13.77 28.70
C GLY A 179 18.91 14.46 27.34
N LEU A 180 18.06 13.91 26.48
CA LEU A 180 17.80 14.41 25.13
C LEU A 180 16.31 14.65 24.86
N ASP A 181 15.57 14.90 25.94
CA ASP A 181 14.14 15.16 25.91
C ASP A 181 13.90 16.60 25.43
N ASN A 182 13.20 16.74 24.31
CA ASN A 182 12.85 18.04 23.75
C ASN A 182 11.55 18.58 24.36
N ALA A 183 10.65 17.68 24.78
CA ALA A 183 9.41 18.03 25.44
C ALA A 183 9.00 16.98 26.48
N LEU A 184 8.41 17.45 27.57
CA LEU A 184 7.79 16.62 28.61
C LEU A 184 6.29 16.94 28.68
N ILE A 185 5.46 15.92 28.61
CA ILE A 185 4.01 16.01 28.82
C ILE A 185 3.57 14.97 29.85
N TYR A 186 2.42 15.20 30.47
CA TYR A 186 1.80 14.25 31.39
C TYR A 186 0.53 13.68 30.76
N THR A 187 0.43 12.36 30.68
CA THR A 187 -0.71 11.67 30.05
C THR A 187 -0.97 10.34 30.74
N SER A 188 -2.23 9.95 30.85
CA SER A 188 -2.64 8.73 31.55
C SER A 188 -2.47 7.45 30.73
N THR A 189 -2.27 7.56 29.41
CA THR A 189 -2.11 6.39 28.53
C THR A 189 -0.91 6.53 27.58
N LYS A 190 -0.30 5.38 27.23
CA LYS A 190 0.82 5.33 26.27
C LYS A 190 0.36 5.77 24.88
N GLU A 191 -0.86 5.45 24.47
CA GLU A 191 -1.40 5.79 23.16
C GLU A 191 -1.50 7.30 22.97
N ALA A 192 -1.82 8.04 24.05
CA ALA A 192 -1.84 9.50 24.03
C ALA A 192 -0.42 10.09 24.00
N CYS A 193 0.57 9.45 24.62
CA CYS A 193 1.98 9.81 24.47
C CYS A 193 2.45 9.66 23.01
N LEU A 194 2.13 8.52 22.40
CA LEU A 194 2.48 8.23 21.01
C LEU A 194 1.74 9.14 20.03
N ALA A 195 0.47 9.44 20.28
CA ALA A 195 -0.27 10.45 19.52
C ALA A 195 0.38 11.84 19.61
N ALA A 196 0.87 12.24 20.79
CA ALA A 196 1.57 13.50 20.96
C ALA A 196 2.88 13.55 20.16
N CYS A 197 3.63 12.44 20.09
CA CYS A 197 4.81 12.35 19.24
C CYS A 197 4.46 12.54 17.75
N LEU A 198 3.41 11.86 17.25
CA LEU A 198 2.96 11.99 15.86
C LEU A 198 2.44 13.40 15.52
N ASN A 199 1.93 14.13 16.51
CA ASN A 199 1.36 15.46 16.34
C ASN A 199 2.33 16.59 16.75
N GLU A 200 3.59 16.27 17.06
CA GLU A 200 4.58 17.28 17.42
C GLU A 200 5.05 18.01 16.16
N HIS A 201 4.95 19.33 16.19
CA HIS A 201 5.29 20.20 15.06
C HIS A 201 6.50 21.10 15.34
N ARG A 202 6.93 21.23 16.60
CA ARG A 202 8.08 22.05 16.99
C ARG A 202 9.40 21.42 16.57
N PHE A 203 9.44 20.09 16.49
CA PHE A 203 10.56 19.30 16.03
C PHE A 203 10.06 17.98 15.45
N ILE A 204 10.89 17.29 14.67
CA ILE A 204 10.56 15.95 14.17
C ILE A 204 10.70 14.98 15.34
N CYS A 205 9.59 14.54 15.92
CA CYS A 205 9.62 13.54 16.99
C CYS A 205 10.07 12.18 16.42
N ARG A 206 11.28 11.76 16.79
CA ARG A 206 11.87 10.48 16.39
C ARG A 206 11.59 9.38 17.40
N SER A 207 11.48 9.74 18.67
CA SER A 207 11.19 8.79 19.72
C SER A 207 10.36 9.42 20.83
N ALA A 208 9.69 8.54 21.59
CA ALA A 208 8.94 8.89 22.76
C ALA A 208 9.24 7.89 23.88
N GLU A 209 9.19 8.34 25.12
CA GLU A 209 9.38 7.51 26.32
C GLU A 209 8.18 7.68 27.21
N TYR A 210 7.59 6.58 27.66
CA TYR A 210 6.42 6.61 28.52
C TYR A 210 6.69 5.91 29.85
N ASN A 211 6.60 6.67 30.94
CA ASN A 211 6.72 6.17 32.30
C ASN A 211 5.34 5.81 32.85
N TYR A 212 5.11 4.51 33.09
CA TYR A 212 3.84 3.98 33.56
C TYR A 212 3.51 4.34 35.02
N VAL A 213 4.52 4.72 35.82
CA VAL A 213 4.37 5.07 37.23
C VAL A 213 4.09 6.56 37.40
N THR A 214 4.90 7.42 36.77
CA THR A 214 4.79 8.88 36.91
C THR A 214 3.88 9.52 35.88
N LEU A 215 3.39 8.75 34.90
CA LEU A 215 2.56 9.23 33.78
C LEU A 215 3.26 10.30 32.94
N GLN A 216 4.60 10.27 32.93
CA GLN A 216 5.43 11.19 32.16
C GLN A 216 5.64 10.62 30.77
N CYS A 217 5.50 11.48 29.77
CA CYS A 217 5.79 11.20 28.38
C CYS A 217 6.86 12.19 27.91
N HIS A 218 8.05 11.68 27.62
CA HIS A 218 9.14 12.48 27.07
C HIS A 218 9.17 12.27 25.56
N LEU A 219 9.26 13.36 24.81
CA LEU A 219 9.32 13.36 23.35
C LEU A 219 10.70 13.87 22.93
N SER A 220 11.35 13.15 22.02
CA SER A 220 12.70 13.48 21.56
C SER A 220 12.78 13.56 20.04
N ASP A 221 13.62 14.48 19.57
CA ASP A 221 14.04 14.57 18.18
C ASP A 221 15.18 13.60 17.82
N SER A 222 15.54 12.72 18.77
CA SER A 222 16.66 11.78 18.70
C SER A 222 16.17 10.33 18.84
N ASP A 223 16.92 9.39 18.30
CA ASP A 223 16.66 7.95 18.37
C ASP A 223 17.96 7.17 18.64
N ARG A 224 17.91 5.83 18.65
CA ARG A 224 19.10 4.96 18.86
C ARG A 224 20.19 5.15 17.79
N ARG A 225 19.88 5.80 16.66
CA ARG A 225 20.79 6.03 15.51
C ARG A 225 21.33 7.45 15.44
N THR A 226 20.74 8.38 16.19
CA THR A 226 21.14 9.79 16.27
C THR A 226 22.43 9.99 17.11
N THR A 227 23.34 9.01 17.11
CA THR A 227 24.43 8.89 18.09
C THR A 227 25.41 10.06 18.06
N GLY A 228 25.32 10.90 19.10
CA GLY A 228 26.32 11.82 19.64
C GLY A 228 27.18 11.14 20.73
N GLN A 229 28.25 11.78 21.19
CA GLN A 229 29.09 11.29 22.31
C GLN A 229 28.36 11.27 23.68
N TYR A 230 27.11 11.72 23.72
CA TYR A 230 26.30 11.91 24.94
C TYR A 230 24.92 11.22 24.90
N VAL A 231 24.60 10.44 23.86
CA VAL A 231 23.34 9.68 23.78
C VAL A 231 23.55 8.33 24.48
N GLN A 232 23.01 8.17 25.70
CA GLN A 232 23.09 6.90 26.43
C GLN A 232 21.71 6.23 26.44
N PHE A 233 21.63 5.04 25.84
CA PHE A 233 20.48 4.17 25.93
C PHE A 233 20.62 3.31 27.19
N VAL A 234 19.81 3.59 28.21
CA VAL A 234 19.98 3.04 29.57
C VAL A 234 18.74 2.28 30.01
N ASP A 235 18.93 1.36 30.95
CA ASP A 235 17.82 0.67 31.63
C ASP A 235 17.04 1.64 32.51
N ALA A 236 15.71 1.59 32.39
CA ALA A 236 14.78 2.38 33.15
C ALA A 236 13.52 1.56 33.44
N GLN A 237 13.45 0.99 34.65
CA GLN A 237 12.32 0.15 35.04
C GLN A 237 11.01 0.95 35.04
N GLY A 238 9.96 0.39 34.42
CA GLY A 238 8.66 1.04 34.30
C GLY A 238 8.60 2.18 33.28
N VAL A 239 9.62 2.30 32.43
CA VAL A 239 9.67 3.24 31.30
C VAL A 239 9.86 2.46 30.02
N ASP A 240 8.99 2.67 29.05
CA ASP A 240 9.15 2.09 27.72
C ASP A 240 9.54 3.15 26.70
N TYR A 241 10.53 2.80 25.88
CA TYR A 241 11.02 3.62 24.79
C TYR A 241 10.36 3.19 23.48
N PHE A 242 9.97 4.16 22.66
CA PHE A 242 9.27 3.96 21.39
C PHE A 242 9.95 4.74 20.27
N GLU A 243 10.26 4.11 19.14
CA GLU A 243 10.73 4.80 17.94
C GLU A 243 9.59 5.07 16.97
N ASN A 244 9.49 6.31 16.50
CA ASN A 244 8.50 6.72 15.52
C ASN A 244 8.88 6.23 14.12
N LEU A 245 8.10 5.31 13.59
CA LEU A 245 8.28 4.76 12.24
C LEU A 245 7.35 5.40 11.22
N CYS A 246 6.58 6.43 11.56
CA CYS A 246 5.78 7.18 10.61
C CYS A 246 6.51 8.34 9.92
N MET A 247 7.80 8.51 10.18
CA MET A 247 8.64 9.47 9.49
C MET A 247 8.90 9.06 8.02
N LYS A 248 8.94 10.05 7.11
CA LYS A 248 9.38 9.85 5.72
C LYS A 248 10.84 9.38 5.65
N ALA A 249 11.20 8.61 4.63
CA ALA A 249 12.53 8.01 4.48
C ALA A 249 13.68 9.05 4.49
N ASN A 250 13.47 10.22 3.89
CA ASN A 250 14.43 11.34 3.90
C ASN A 250 14.57 12.01 5.28
N LEU A 251 13.60 11.83 6.17
CA LEU A 251 13.64 12.31 7.55
C LEU A 251 14.16 11.25 8.51
N ALA A 252 14.54 10.06 8.05
CA ALA A 252 15.06 8.98 8.88
C ALA A 252 16.39 9.33 9.58
N CYS A 253 17.13 10.30 9.06
CA CYS A 253 18.34 10.86 9.67
C CYS A 253 18.20 12.37 9.87
N LYS A 254 18.88 12.95 10.88
CA LYS A 254 19.05 14.42 10.99
C LYS A 254 20.00 14.99 9.94
N GLY A 255 20.96 14.18 9.48
CA GLY A 255 21.92 14.50 8.43
C GLY A 255 21.75 13.60 7.21
N ASN A 256 22.82 13.47 6.40
CA ASN A 256 22.79 12.57 5.26
C ASN A 256 22.69 11.12 5.74
N ARG A 257 21.76 10.37 5.14
CA ARG A 257 21.64 8.92 5.29
C ARG A 257 22.63 8.30 4.31
N ASN A 258 23.57 7.52 4.82
CA ASN A 258 24.55 6.79 4.04
C ASN A 258 24.53 5.31 4.45
N PHE A 259 24.99 4.42 3.59
CA PHE A 259 25.06 2.99 3.89
C PHE A 259 26.51 2.55 3.95
N GLN A 260 26.88 1.90 5.05
CA GLN A 260 28.26 1.49 5.32
C GLN A 260 28.28 0.11 5.97
N ILE A 261 29.39 -0.60 5.79
CA ILE A 261 29.65 -1.86 6.48
C ILE A 261 29.78 -1.56 7.99
N PRO A 262 29.05 -2.27 8.86
CA PRO A 262 29.02 -1.97 10.29
C PRO A 262 30.35 -2.30 10.97
N ARG A 263 31.03 -1.28 11.49
CA ARG A 263 32.29 -1.43 12.25
C ARG A 263 32.03 -1.74 13.73
N VAL A 264 31.52 -2.94 14.00
CA VAL A 264 31.04 -3.35 15.33
C VAL A 264 32.00 -4.29 16.09
N GLY A 265 33.23 -4.46 15.61
CA GLY A 265 34.23 -5.34 16.23
C GLY A 265 33.99 -6.83 15.97
N VAL A 266 33.14 -7.16 15.00
CA VAL A 266 32.87 -8.51 14.48
C VAL A 266 33.23 -8.51 13.00
N ALA A 267 33.73 -9.63 12.49
CA ALA A 267 34.10 -9.76 11.08
C ALA A 267 32.87 -9.63 10.16
N ASP A 268 33.03 -8.92 9.04
CA ASP A 268 31.94 -8.53 8.13
C ASP A 268 31.17 -9.74 7.57
N ASP A 269 31.88 -10.85 7.32
CA ASP A 269 31.32 -12.12 6.86
C ASP A 269 30.35 -12.73 7.88
N LYS A 270 30.70 -12.67 9.17
CA LYS A 270 29.82 -13.15 10.25
C LYS A 270 28.56 -12.30 10.37
N VAL A 271 28.69 -10.98 10.21
CA VAL A 271 27.53 -10.08 10.28
C VAL A 271 26.59 -10.33 9.10
N ALA A 272 27.14 -10.43 7.88
CA ALA A 272 26.38 -10.74 6.68
C ALA A 272 25.69 -12.11 6.76
N GLN A 273 26.40 -13.14 7.25
CA GLN A 273 25.83 -14.46 7.48
C GLN A 273 24.71 -14.44 8.52
N TYR A 274 24.89 -13.69 9.62
CA TYR A 274 23.85 -13.54 10.63
C TYR A 274 22.59 -12.91 10.04
N ALA A 275 22.74 -11.77 9.34
CA ALA A 275 21.63 -11.07 8.71
C ALA A 275 20.89 -11.99 7.71
N SER A 276 21.62 -12.73 6.87
CA SER A 276 21.04 -13.69 5.93
C SER A 276 20.18 -14.78 6.59
N LEU A 277 20.44 -15.13 7.84
CA LEU A 277 19.79 -16.26 8.52
C LEU A 277 18.72 -15.83 9.53
N HIS A 278 18.92 -14.68 10.17
CA HIS A 278 18.14 -14.24 11.33
C HIS A 278 17.32 -12.98 11.05
N TYR A 279 17.47 -12.35 9.89
CA TYR A 279 16.60 -11.24 9.51
C TYR A 279 15.51 -11.75 8.56
N TYR A 280 14.28 -11.35 8.83
CA TYR A 280 13.20 -11.53 7.87
C TYR A 280 13.45 -10.63 6.66
N ILE A 281 13.40 -11.21 5.47
CA ILE A 281 13.67 -10.49 4.23
C ILE A 281 12.40 -9.73 3.84
N ASP A 282 12.41 -8.40 3.96
CA ASP A 282 11.24 -7.58 3.63
C ASP A 282 11.04 -7.46 2.12
N LYS A 283 12.14 -7.43 1.35
CA LYS A 283 12.12 -7.32 -0.12
C LYS A 283 13.34 -7.97 -0.73
N GLU A 284 13.14 -8.76 -1.79
CA GLU A 284 14.21 -9.32 -2.63
C GLU A 284 14.15 -8.77 -4.05
N LEU A 285 15.31 -8.41 -4.58
CA LEU A 285 15.45 -7.82 -5.90
C LEU A 285 16.72 -8.33 -6.58
N GLN A 286 16.64 -8.37 -7.91
CA GLN A 286 17.79 -8.65 -8.75
C GLN A 286 18.38 -7.32 -9.20
N VAL A 287 19.65 -7.08 -8.88
CA VAL A 287 20.34 -5.82 -9.18
C VAL A 287 21.70 -6.07 -9.81
N THR A 288 22.17 -5.15 -10.63
CA THR A 288 23.46 -5.28 -11.35
C THR A 288 24.66 -4.89 -10.49
N SER A 289 24.45 -4.11 -9.43
CA SER A 289 25.52 -3.54 -8.61
C SER A 289 25.09 -3.30 -7.16
N GLU A 290 26.08 -3.19 -6.26
CA GLU A 290 25.87 -2.76 -4.87
C GLU A 290 25.15 -1.40 -4.81
N SER A 291 25.54 -0.45 -5.65
CA SER A 291 24.93 0.89 -5.72
C SER A 291 23.44 0.85 -6.05
N ALA A 292 23.02 -0.10 -6.88
CA ALA A 292 21.60 -0.30 -7.19
C ALA A 292 20.85 -0.88 -5.98
N CYS A 293 21.44 -1.81 -5.22
CA CYS A 293 20.87 -2.32 -3.97
C CYS A 293 20.73 -1.22 -2.91
N LYS A 294 21.77 -0.39 -2.77
CA LYS A 294 21.76 0.79 -1.90
C LYS A 294 20.63 1.75 -2.28
N LEU A 295 20.53 2.11 -3.56
CA LEU A 295 19.50 3.03 -4.04
C LEU A 295 18.09 2.47 -3.75
N ALA A 296 17.87 1.17 -3.96
CA ALA A 296 16.60 0.53 -3.64
C ALA A 296 16.22 0.69 -2.17
N CYS A 297 17.17 0.51 -1.23
CA CYS A 297 16.93 0.76 0.20
C CYS A 297 16.72 2.24 0.55
N GLU A 298 17.32 3.17 -0.20
CA GLU A 298 17.17 4.62 0.02
C GLU A 298 15.77 5.11 -0.35
N ILE A 299 15.23 4.64 -1.47
CA ILE A 299 13.94 5.07 -2.02
C ILE A 299 12.74 4.27 -1.51
N GLU A 300 12.98 3.17 -0.79
CA GLU A 300 11.92 2.32 -0.23
C GLU A 300 10.96 3.12 0.67
N ASN A 301 9.66 2.94 0.44
CA ASN A 301 8.59 3.69 1.08
C ASN A 301 7.60 2.81 1.85
N GLU A 302 7.50 1.51 1.51
CA GLU A 302 6.60 0.53 2.14
C GLU A 302 7.00 0.25 3.60
N PHE A 303 8.30 0.32 3.88
CA PHE A 303 8.88 0.26 5.22
C PHE A 303 10.09 1.19 5.33
N LEU A 304 10.53 1.44 6.56
CA LEU A 304 11.78 2.18 6.76
C LEU A 304 12.97 1.22 6.60
N CYS A 305 13.51 1.11 5.39
CA CYS A 305 14.69 0.27 5.16
C CYS A 305 15.87 0.75 6.02
N ARG A 306 16.50 -0.13 6.78
CA ARG A 306 17.61 0.19 7.68
C ARG A 306 18.92 -0.46 7.25
N SER A 307 18.83 -1.60 6.58
CA SER A 307 20.01 -2.28 6.06
C SER A 307 19.69 -3.09 4.80
N PHE A 308 20.73 -3.52 4.10
CA PHE A 308 20.62 -4.41 2.96
C PHE A 308 21.80 -5.39 2.90
N LEU A 309 21.58 -6.54 2.28
CA LEU A 309 22.61 -7.54 1.95
C LEU A 309 22.75 -7.66 0.43
N TYR A 310 23.97 -7.47 -0.08
CA TYR A 310 24.30 -7.62 -1.48
C TYR A 310 25.20 -8.84 -1.71
N ARG A 311 24.72 -9.86 -2.43
CA ARG A 311 25.42 -11.15 -2.66
C ARG A 311 26.41 -11.14 -3.84
N GLY A 312 26.69 -9.97 -4.41
CA GLY A 312 27.49 -9.81 -5.62
C GLY A 312 26.66 -9.91 -6.90
N PRO A 313 27.29 -9.98 -8.08
CA PRO A 313 26.58 -10.03 -9.36
C PRO A 313 25.64 -11.24 -9.47
N PRO A 314 24.44 -11.09 -10.06
CA PRO A 314 23.46 -12.17 -10.13
C PRO A 314 23.96 -13.30 -11.02
N LEU A 315 23.72 -14.54 -10.61
CA LEU A 315 23.99 -15.74 -11.40
C LEU A 315 22.66 -16.22 -11.97
N GLY A 316 22.39 -15.95 -13.25
CA GLY A 316 21.09 -16.24 -13.87
C GLY A 316 19.96 -15.42 -13.24
N ASN A 317 18.89 -16.10 -12.79
CA ASN A 317 17.70 -15.48 -12.19
C ASN A 317 17.73 -15.45 -10.65
N THR A 318 18.90 -15.49 -10.04
CA THR A 318 19.03 -15.46 -8.57
C THR A 318 18.93 -14.03 -8.06
N TYR A 319 18.08 -13.81 -7.04
CA TYR A 319 18.04 -12.56 -6.31
C TYR A 319 19.35 -12.38 -5.53
N ASN A 320 19.90 -11.18 -5.60
CA ASN A 320 21.21 -10.86 -5.05
C ASN A 320 21.21 -9.61 -4.17
N CYS A 321 20.05 -8.97 -4.00
CA CYS A 321 19.83 -7.85 -3.09
C CYS A 321 18.65 -8.15 -2.17
N GLN A 322 18.89 -8.12 -0.86
CA GLN A 322 17.89 -8.33 0.19
C GLN A 322 17.81 -7.06 1.04
N LEU A 323 16.60 -6.51 1.24
CA LEU A 323 16.36 -5.31 2.02
C LEU A 323 15.74 -5.66 3.37
N PHE A 324 16.14 -4.94 4.42
CA PHE A 324 15.70 -5.19 5.79
C PHE A 324 15.30 -3.90 6.51
N HIS A 325 14.23 -3.95 7.29
CA HIS A 325 13.86 -2.92 8.27
C HIS A 325 14.67 -3.02 9.58
N LEU A 326 15.58 -3.99 9.69
CA LEU A 326 16.44 -4.26 10.84
C LEU A 326 17.85 -3.71 10.65
N ASP A 327 18.55 -3.49 11.76
CA ASP A 327 19.99 -3.30 11.88
C ASP A 327 20.44 -3.68 13.31
N HIS A 328 21.73 -3.58 13.61
CA HIS A 328 22.23 -3.90 14.96
C HIS A 328 21.68 -2.99 16.07
N LYS A 329 21.13 -1.80 15.77
CA LYS A 329 20.51 -0.93 16.79
C LYS A 329 19.11 -1.41 17.16
N THR A 330 18.42 -2.07 16.24
CA THR A 330 17.12 -2.71 16.51
C THR A 330 17.27 -3.96 17.37
N LEU A 331 18.38 -4.68 17.26
CA LEU A 331 18.61 -5.88 18.06
C LEU A 331 18.72 -5.56 19.56
N PRO A 332 18.09 -6.38 20.44
CA PRO A 332 18.06 -6.07 21.86
C PRO A 332 19.41 -6.09 22.58
N ASP A 333 20.33 -6.98 22.17
CA ASP A 333 21.70 -7.05 22.71
C ASP A 333 22.69 -6.27 21.81
N GLY A 334 22.15 -5.50 20.87
CA GLY A 334 22.93 -4.67 19.96
C GLY A 334 23.89 -5.48 19.09
N PRO A 335 25.11 -4.97 18.84
CA PRO A 335 26.10 -5.70 18.06
C PRO A 335 26.65 -6.97 18.73
N SER A 336 26.45 -7.14 20.05
CA SER A 336 26.90 -8.35 20.74
C SER A 336 26.13 -9.61 20.30
N THR A 337 24.94 -9.44 19.71
CA THR A 337 24.16 -10.52 19.12
C THR A 337 24.95 -11.29 18.06
N TYR A 338 25.81 -10.62 17.28
CA TYR A 338 26.63 -11.27 16.24
C TYR A 338 27.72 -12.20 16.79
N LEU A 339 28.08 -12.08 18.08
CA LEU A 339 29.12 -12.91 18.70
C LEU A 339 28.61 -14.31 19.06
N ASN A 340 27.30 -14.42 19.35
CA ASN A 340 26.67 -15.64 19.87
C ASN A 340 26.06 -16.51 18.76
N ALA A 341 26.18 -16.09 17.51
CA ALA A 341 25.65 -16.82 16.37
C ALA A 341 26.52 -18.05 16.04
N GLU A 342 25.96 -19.24 16.21
CA GLU A 342 26.60 -20.47 15.77
C GLU A 342 26.74 -20.47 14.25
N ARG A 343 27.91 -20.89 13.74
CA ARG A 343 28.09 -21.07 12.29
C ARG A 343 27.25 -22.27 11.85
N PRO A 344 26.44 -22.16 10.78
CA PRO A 344 25.78 -23.31 10.18
C PRO A 344 26.79 -24.41 9.85
N LEU A 345 26.47 -25.65 10.19
CA LEU A 345 27.33 -26.81 9.94
C LEU A 345 27.40 -27.22 8.46
N ILE A 346 26.55 -26.63 7.61
CA ILE A 346 26.41 -26.96 6.20
C ILE A 346 26.79 -25.72 5.38
N ASP A 347 27.87 -25.82 4.61
CA ASP A 347 28.25 -24.83 3.61
C ASP A 347 27.51 -25.17 2.31
N ASN A 348 26.43 -24.44 2.04
CA ASN A 348 25.62 -24.61 0.83
C ASN A 348 26.31 -24.05 -0.43
N GLY A 349 27.52 -23.50 -0.32
CA GLY A 349 28.24 -22.86 -1.44
C GLY A 349 27.63 -21.53 -1.90
N GLU A 350 26.63 -21.01 -1.18
CA GLU A 350 26.03 -19.70 -1.44
C GLU A 350 26.98 -18.57 -1.06
N ARG A 351 26.95 -17.49 -1.84
CA ARG A 351 27.72 -16.28 -1.52
C ARG A 351 27.09 -15.61 -0.29
N ILE A 352 27.89 -15.45 0.77
CA ILE A 352 27.52 -14.74 2.00
C ILE A 352 27.12 -13.29 1.69
N GLY A 353 27.80 -12.65 0.74
CA GLY A 353 27.57 -11.25 0.36
C GLY A 353 28.17 -10.25 1.33
N THR A 354 27.89 -8.97 1.10
CA THR A 354 28.31 -7.85 1.93
C THR A 354 27.09 -7.15 2.50
N TYR A 355 27.10 -6.94 3.81
CA TYR A 355 25.99 -6.34 4.56
C TYR A 355 26.27 -4.87 4.89
N TYR A 356 25.28 -4.02 4.69
CA TYR A 356 25.38 -2.57 4.86
C TYR A 356 24.23 -2.05 5.72
N GLU A 357 24.53 -1.14 6.62
CA GLU A 357 23.55 -0.49 7.48
C GLU A 357 23.50 1.01 7.26
N ASN A 358 22.36 1.62 7.59
CA ASN A 358 22.19 3.05 7.53
C ASN A 358 22.97 3.74 8.66
N VAL A 359 23.80 4.71 8.27
CA VAL A 359 24.55 5.59 9.15
C VAL A 359 24.10 7.02 8.89
N CYS A 360 23.74 7.73 9.96
CA CYS A 360 23.40 9.14 9.88
C CYS A 360 24.67 9.99 10.05
N GLU A 361 25.11 10.67 8.99
CA GLU A 361 26.27 11.56 9.05
C GLU A 361 25.99 12.75 9.97
N ARG A 362 26.93 13.05 10.88
CA ARG A 362 26.86 14.28 11.69
C ARG A 362 27.13 15.48 10.79
N LYS A 363 26.20 16.45 10.75
CA LYS A 363 26.51 17.77 10.18
C LYS A 363 27.70 18.35 10.96
N LYS A 364 28.82 18.65 10.28
CA LYS A 364 29.90 19.46 10.85
C LYS A 364 29.36 20.88 11.06
N THR A 365 28.84 21.18 12.24
CA THR A 365 28.55 22.56 12.64
C THR A 365 29.87 23.24 12.99
N PHE A 366 30.35 24.12 12.11
CA PHE A 366 31.34 25.13 12.50
C PHE A 366 30.66 26.12 13.45
N PRO A 367 31.18 26.37 14.66
CA PRO A 367 30.65 27.41 15.53
C PRO A 367 30.96 28.78 14.92
N ILE A 368 29.94 29.55 14.54
CA ILE A 368 30.08 30.96 14.20
C ILE A 368 29.93 31.76 15.49
N HIS A 369 31.04 32.25 16.03
CA HIS A 369 31.04 33.32 17.03
C HIS A 369 30.89 34.67 16.30
N PRO A 370 30.00 35.59 16.75
CA PRO A 370 29.95 36.93 16.21
C PRO A 370 30.89 37.84 17.00
N THR A 371 32.01 38.28 16.41
CA THR A 371 32.70 39.51 16.84
C THR A 371 33.44 40.18 15.67
N GLU A 372 32.97 41.39 15.38
CA GLU A 372 33.67 42.63 14.99
C GLU A 372 34.84 42.67 13.99
N ILE A 373 34.74 43.71 13.17
CA ILE A 373 35.55 44.13 12.03
C ILE A 373 36.94 44.62 12.46
N ARG A 374 38.02 44.14 11.80
CA ARG A 374 39.01 45.02 11.12
C ARG A 374 40.06 44.31 10.26
N THR A 375 39.99 44.64 8.97
CA THR A 375 41.08 44.97 8.02
C THR A 375 42.29 44.04 7.82
N SER A 376 42.38 43.57 6.56
CA SER A 376 43.50 43.71 5.61
C SER A 376 44.27 42.45 5.18
N ILE A 377 44.07 42.13 3.89
CA ILE A 377 45.03 41.76 2.84
C ILE A 377 45.71 40.36 2.93
N SER A 378 45.49 39.61 1.85
CA SER A 378 45.93 38.26 1.44
C SER A 378 47.38 38.23 0.87
N PRO A 379 47.94 37.12 0.29
CA PRO A 379 47.59 35.68 0.29
C PRO A 379 48.77 34.70 0.55
N SER A 380 48.43 33.39 0.55
CA SER A 380 49.18 32.20 0.06
C SER A 380 49.78 31.17 1.05
N LEU A 381 49.52 29.90 0.67
CA LEU A 381 49.80 28.59 1.29
C LEU A 381 51.32 28.19 1.24
N PRO A 382 51.71 26.90 1.44
CA PRO A 382 51.81 26.14 2.69
C PRO A 382 53.20 25.45 2.86
N VAL A 383 53.65 25.06 4.06
CA VAL A 383 54.75 24.05 4.20
C VAL A 383 54.59 23.23 5.49
N GLU A 384 54.67 21.90 5.35
CA GLU A 384 54.73 20.87 6.40
C GLU A 384 56.04 20.90 7.22
N LEU A 385 56.05 20.34 8.43
CA LEU A 385 57.29 20.17 9.20
C LEU A 385 57.44 18.78 9.82
N ASN A 386 58.31 17.99 9.18
CA ASN A 386 59.46 17.21 9.65
C ASN A 386 59.55 16.67 11.09
N THR A 387 60.22 15.52 11.23
CA THR A 387 61.64 15.36 11.69
C THR A 387 61.91 13.86 11.97
N THR A 388 63.08 13.21 11.82
CA THR A 388 64.48 13.53 11.44
C THR A 388 65.27 12.21 11.27
N SER A 389 66.28 12.14 10.37
CA SER A 389 67.74 11.94 10.65
C SER A 389 68.25 10.53 10.23
N GLU A 390 69.38 10.28 9.54
CA GLU A 390 70.55 11.06 9.06
C GLU A 390 71.44 10.20 8.10
N LEU A 391 72.13 10.89 7.16
CA LEU A 391 73.47 10.65 6.51
C LEU A 391 73.79 9.33 5.75
N ALA A 392 74.50 9.26 4.60
CA ALA A 392 75.18 10.24 3.73
C ALA A 392 75.65 9.59 2.37
N ASN A 393 75.82 10.46 1.36
CA ASN A 393 76.84 10.48 0.27
C ASN A 393 76.71 9.73 -1.09
N HIS A 394 76.79 10.56 -2.15
CA HIS A 394 77.54 10.48 -3.43
C HIS A 394 77.07 9.67 -4.68
N ALA A 395 76.67 10.43 -5.72
CA ALA A 395 77.29 10.60 -7.06
C ALA A 395 77.23 9.52 -8.19
N THR A 396 76.66 9.96 -9.33
CA THR A 396 76.97 9.75 -10.79
C THR A 396 76.90 8.37 -11.50
N GLU A 397 76.09 8.39 -12.56
CA GLU A 397 76.19 7.86 -13.96
C GLU A 397 76.99 6.59 -14.36
N ALA A 398 76.26 5.77 -15.15
CA ALA A 398 76.60 5.05 -16.40
C ALA A 398 77.42 3.73 -16.39
N GLY A 399 76.85 2.70 -17.08
CA GLY A 399 77.59 1.79 -17.96
C GLY A 399 77.42 0.27 -17.77
N GLU A 400 76.63 -0.36 -18.66
CA GLU A 400 76.80 -1.70 -19.32
C GLU A 400 76.93 -3.01 -18.48
N SER A 401 76.45 -4.20 -18.86
CA SER A 401 75.65 -4.74 -19.98
C SER A 401 75.36 -6.26 -19.75
N LEU A 402 74.45 -6.82 -20.58
CA LEU A 402 74.13 -8.26 -20.84
C LEU A 402 73.46 -9.06 -19.70
N SER A 403 72.38 -9.83 -19.87
CA SER A 403 71.80 -10.54 -21.04
C SER A 403 70.34 -10.99 -20.78
N ALA A 404 69.45 -10.85 -21.78
CA ALA A 404 68.06 -11.36 -21.84
C ALA A 404 68.01 -12.89 -22.16
N PRO A 405 66.84 -13.59 -22.33
CA PRO A 405 65.71 -13.28 -23.25
C PRO A 405 64.29 -13.32 -22.60
N GLN A 406 63.34 -12.43 -22.95
CA GLN A 406 62.34 -12.45 -24.08
C GLN A 406 61.12 -13.37 -23.83
N ASP A 407 59.86 -13.06 -24.18
CA ASP A 407 59.20 -11.99 -24.94
C ASP A 407 57.68 -12.05 -24.60
N ASN A 408 56.97 -10.95 -24.30
CA ASN A 408 56.29 -9.96 -25.17
C ASN A 408 55.02 -10.44 -25.93
N LEU A 409 53.91 -9.75 -25.64
CA LEU A 409 52.84 -9.39 -26.60
C LEU A 409 53.39 -8.38 -27.64
N PRO A 410 52.77 -8.24 -28.83
CA PRO A 410 51.90 -7.06 -29.09
C PRO A 410 50.73 -7.43 -30.06
N ILE A 411 49.74 -6.61 -30.47
CA ILE A 411 49.70 -5.31 -31.17
C ILE A 411 48.23 -4.83 -31.23
N VAL A 412 48.02 -3.51 -31.25
CA VAL A 412 46.76 -2.80 -31.57
C VAL A 412 46.66 -2.48 -33.07
N PHE A 413 45.48 -2.64 -33.67
CA PHE A 413 45.00 -1.81 -34.79
C PHE A 413 43.50 -1.54 -34.63
N ASP A 414 43.10 -0.31 -34.92
CA ASP A 414 41.73 0.20 -34.95
C ASP A 414 41.25 0.29 -36.40
N SER A 415 40.05 -0.23 -36.69
CA SER A 415 39.19 0.15 -37.82
C SER A 415 37.81 -0.51 -37.71
N THR A 416 36.80 0.35 -37.57
CA THR A 416 35.36 0.21 -37.84
C THR A 416 34.85 -1.01 -38.64
N GLU A 417 33.84 -1.71 -38.09
CA GLU A 417 32.54 -2.13 -38.69
C GLU A 417 32.00 -3.42 -38.01
N ASP A 418 30.80 -3.34 -37.42
CA ASP A 418 29.99 -4.51 -37.00
C ASP A 418 29.60 -5.34 -38.24
N PRO A 419 29.70 -6.69 -38.24
CA PRO A 419 28.53 -7.51 -37.91
C PRO A 419 28.81 -8.95 -37.37
N THR A 420 28.00 -9.37 -36.39
CA THR A 420 27.50 -10.75 -36.13
C THR A 420 28.43 -11.95 -35.89
N ILE A 421 28.16 -12.61 -34.74
CA ILE A 421 28.07 -14.07 -34.51
C ILE A 421 29.31 -14.90 -34.89
N ASN A 422 30.03 -15.40 -33.89
CA ASN A 422 30.48 -16.81 -33.82
C ASN A 422 31.30 -17.08 -32.55
N ASN A 423 30.66 -17.66 -31.52
CA ASN A 423 31.31 -18.59 -30.58
C ASN A 423 30.25 -19.35 -29.78
N LEU A 424 29.52 -20.25 -30.45
CA LEU A 424 28.77 -21.32 -29.78
C LEU A 424 29.68 -22.54 -29.68
N THR A 425 30.19 -22.79 -28.48
CA THR A 425 30.96 -23.99 -28.19
C THR A 425 30.05 -25.21 -28.10
N ARG A 426 30.61 -26.36 -28.48
CA ARG A 426 30.02 -27.69 -28.71
C ARG A 426 29.39 -28.38 -27.48
N THR A 427 28.63 -27.65 -26.66
CA THR A 427 27.97 -28.13 -25.44
C THR A 427 26.57 -27.55 -25.22
N ASP A 428 25.99 -26.84 -26.19
CA ASP A 428 24.64 -26.29 -26.06
C ASP A 428 23.54 -27.32 -26.37
N ILE A 429 22.57 -27.43 -25.46
CA ILE A 429 21.40 -28.32 -25.53
C ILE A 429 20.56 -28.13 -26.82
N ASN A 430 20.67 -26.95 -27.45
CA ASN A 430 19.93 -26.55 -28.65
C ASN A 430 20.64 -26.90 -29.98
N CYS A 431 21.79 -27.57 -29.94
CA CYS A 431 22.53 -27.97 -31.14
C CYS A 431 22.56 -29.49 -31.33
N ASP A 432 22.45 -29.93 -32.59
CA ASP A 432 22.56 -31.32 -32.99
C ASP A 432 24.01 -31.78 -33.14
N LYS A 433 24.19 -33.11 -33.14
CA LYS A 433 25.51 -33.75 -33.31
C LYS A 433 26.17 -33.43 -34.66
N THR A 434 25.39 -32.96 -35.63
CA THR A 434 25.81 -32.48 -36.96
C THR A 434 26.23 -30.99 -36.96
N GLY A 435 26.11 -30.32 -35.81
CA GLY A 435 26.44 -28.90 -35.64
C GLY A 435 25.36 -27.94 -36.13
N THR A 436 24.13 -28.41 -36.33
CA THR A 436 22.97 -27.55 -36.62
C THR A 436 22.34 -27.11 -35.30
N CYS A 437 22.26 -25.80 -35.05
CA CYS A 437 21.67 -25.21 -33.86
C CYS A 437 20.30 -24.63 -34.20
N TYR A 438 19.32 -24.88 -33.34
CA TYR A 438 17.94 -24.41 -33.50
C TYR A 438 17.65 -23.32 -32.47
N ASP A 439 17.24 -22.16 -32.96
CA ASP A 439 16.71 -21.06 -32.17
C ASP A 439 15.19 -21.02 -32.38
N VAL A 440 14.44 -21.44 -31.36
CA VAL A 440 12.99 -21.58 -31.43
C VAL A 440 12.33 -20.48 -30.63
N SER A 441 11.56 -19.65 -31.31
CA SER A 441 10.75 -18.58 -30.73
C SER A 441 9.25 -18.91 -30.83
N VAL A 442 8.49 -18.51 -29.81
CA VAL A 442 7.06 -18.77 -29.68
C VAL A 442 6.34 -17.44 -29.49
N ASN A 443 5.49 -17.09 -30.45
CA ASN A 443 4.70 -15.88 -30.46
C ASN A 443 3.20 -16.24 -30.40
N CYS A 444 2.66 -16.33 -29.19
CA CYS A 444 1.25 -16.42 -28.85
C CYS A 444 0.56 -15.12 -29.25
N LYS A 445 -0.20 -15.18 -30.34
CA LYS A 445 -1.06 -14.10 -30.82
C LYS A 445 -2.48 -14.30 -30.27
N ASP A 446 -3.34 -13.34 -30.56
CA ASP A 446 -4.77 -13.32 -30.26
C ASP A 446 -5.55 -14.55 -30.77
N THR A 447 -5.17 -15.10 -31.93
CA THR A 447 -5.93 -16.14 -32.65
C THR A 447 -5.15 -17.44 -32.90
N ARG A 448 -3.83 -17.42 -32.71
CA ARG A 448 -2.91 -18.53 -33.05
C ARG A 448 -1.59 -18.43 -32.29
N ILE A 449 -0.96 -19.57 -32.06
CA ILE A 449 0.39 -19.66 -31.51
C ILE A 449 1.36 -19.81 -32.67
N ALA A 450 2.18 -18.81 -32.92
CA ALA A 450 3.13 -18.79 -34.02
C ALA A 450 4.52 -19.22 -33.55
N ILE A 451 4.97 -20.37 -34.02
CA ILE A 451 6.29 -20.89 -33.69
C ILE A 451 7.23 -20.54 -34.85
N GLN A 452 8.29 -19.80 -34.56
CA GLN A 452 9.29 -19.40 -35.55
C GLN A 452 10.64 -20.01 -35.17
N VAL A 453 11.22 -20.75 -36.12
CA VAL A 453 12.49 -21.46 -35.94
C VAL A 453 13.53 -20.85 -36.86
N ARG A 454 14.68 -20.51 -36.29
CA ARG A 454 15.89 -20.10 -37.00
C ARG A 454 16.98 -21.15 -36.82
N THR A 455 17.72 -21.44 -37.88
CA THR A 455 18.85 -22.39 -37.84
C THR A 455 20.14 -21.76 -38.34
N ASN A 456 21.28 -22.20 -37.82
CA ASN A 456 22.61 -21.74 -38.27
C ASN A 456 23.05 -22.36 -39.62
N LYS A 457 22.32 -23.36 -40.13
CA LYS A 457 22.50 -24.02 -41.42
C LYS A 457 21.14 -24.20 -42.09
N PRO A 458 21.06 -24.19 -43.43
CA PRO A 458 19.79 -24.42 -44.14
C PRO A 458 19.20 -25.78 -43.72
N PHE A 459 17.97 -25.74 -43.22
CA PHE A 459 17.21 -26.91 -42.79
C PHE A 459 16.34 -27.40 -43.95
N SER A 460 16.32 -28.72 -44.14
CA SER A 460 15.43 -29.41 -45.06
C SER A 460 14.74 -30.52 -44.29
N GLY A 461 13.41 -30.49 -44.25
CA GLY A 461 12.63 -31.36 -43.38
C GLY A 461 11.20 -30.84 -43.23
N ARG A 462 10.54 -31.15 -42.14
CA ARG A 462 9.19 -30.67 -41.85
C ARG A 462 8.97 -30.33 -40.39
N ILE A 463 8.08 -29.38 -40.12
CA ILE A 463 7.63 -29.01 -38.78
C ILE A 463 6.13 -29.28 -38.64
N TYR A 464 5.68 -29.90 -37.55
CA TYR A 464 4.27 -30.23 -37.37
C TYR A 464 3.85 -30.39 -35.90
N ALA A 465 2.54 -30.30 -35.64
CA ALA A 465 1.96 -30.54 -34.33
C ALA A 465 1.78 -32.04 -34.03
N LEU A 466 2.20 -32.49 -32.84
CA LEU A 466 2.14 -33.89 -32.41
C LEU A 466 0.68 -34.35 -32.28
N GLY A 467 0.35 -35.44 -32.97
CA GLY A 467 -1.01 -35.98 -33.06
C GLY A 467 -1.83 -35.43 -34.24
N ARG A 468 -1.33 -34.42 -34.96
CA ARG A 468 -1.99 -33.81 -36.14
C ARG A 468 -0.98 -33.44 -37.24
N SER A 469 -0.15 -34.42 -37.62
CA SER A 469 0.95 -34.21 -38.58
C SER A 469 0.51 -33.94 -40.03
N GLU A 470 -0.73 -34.27 -40.40
CA GLU A 470 -1.25 -34.04 -41.77
C GLU A 470 -2.00 -32.72 -41.90
N THR A 471 -2.67 -32.28 -40.84
CA THR A 471 -3.53 -31.08 -40.85
C THR A 471 -2.80 -29.82 -40.36
N CYS A 472 -1.74 -29.96 -39.57
CA CYS A 472 -0.99 -28.85 -39.00
C CYS A 472 0.52 -29.07 -39.18
N ASN A 473 0.98 -28.90 -40.41
CA ASN A 473 2.38 -29.04 -40.80
C ASN A 473 2.84 -27.91 -41.73
N ASN A 474 4.14 -27.81 -41.88
CA ASN A 474 4.80 -27.02 -42.91
C ASN A 474 6.07 -27.77 -43.35
N ASP A 475 6.26 -27.93 -44.66
CA ASP A 475 7.43 -28.55 -45.25
C ASP A 475 8.48 -27.49 -45.57
N ILE A 476 9.72 -27.71 -45.14
CA ILE A 476 10.82 -26.77 -45.29
C ILE A 476 11.82 -27.31 -46.30
N GLN A 477 12.11 -26.51 -47.32
CA GLN A 477 13.12 -26.79 -48.33
C GLN A 477 14.27 -25.80 -48.19
N SER A 478 15.41 -26.25 -47.68
CA SER A 478 16.65 -25.48 -47.60
C SER A 478 16.47 -24.05 -47.06
N SER A 479 15.73 -23.88 -45.97
CA SER A 479 15.50 -22.59 -45.32
C SER A 479 16.19 -22.54 -43.97
N ASP A 480 16.74 -21.38 -43.63
CA ASP A 480 17.30 -21.06 -42.31
C ASP A 480 16.27 -20.38 -41.38
N LEU A 481 15.09 -20.03 -41.91
CA LEU A 481 13.98 -19.44 -41.16
C LEU A 481 12.64 -20.01 -41.62
N PHE A 482 11.84 -20.53 -40.69
CA PHE A 482 10.53 -21.10 -41.00
C PHE A 482 9.56 -21.00 -39.83
N ARG A 483 8.26 -21.17 -40.11
CA ARG A 483 7.18 -20.91 -39.15
C ARG A 483 6.07 -21.97 -39.21
N LEU A 484 5.52 -22.32 -38.06
CA LEU A 484 4.30 -23.10 -37.90
C LEU A 484 3.27 -22.31 -37.07
N ASP A 485 2.07 -22.16 -37.58
CA ASP A 485 0.95 -21.53 -36.86
C ASP A 485 0.04 -22.61 -36.28
N LEU A 486 -0.06 -22.65 -34.95
CA LEU A 486 -1.00 -23.51 -34.24
C LEU A 486 -2.29 -22.76 -34.00
N THR A 487 -3.42 -23.32 -34.42
CA THR A 487 -4.74 -22.78 -34.10
C THR A 487 -5.05 -22.97 -32.62
N MET A 488 -5.66 -21.96 -32.00
CA MET A 488 -6.06 -21.99 -30.58
C MET A 488 -7.41 -22.68 -30.36
N SER A 489 -8.24 -22.74 -31.40
CA SER A 489 -9.54 -23.41 -31.44
C SER A 489 -9.60 -24.37 -32.63
N GLY A 490 -10.40 -25.43 -32.51
CA GLY A 490 -10.55 -26.46 -33.55
C GLY A 490 -9.70 -27.71 -33.32
N GLN A 491 -9.92 -28.74 -34.16
CA GLN A 491 -9.23 -30.03 -34.05
C GLN A 491 -7.93 -30.11 -34.87
N ASP A 492 -7.61 -29.07 -35.65
CA ASP A 492 -6.61 -29.14 -36.71
C ASP A 492 -5.17 -29.27 -36.19
N CYS A 493 -4.83 -28.64 -35.05
CA CYS A 493 -3.49 -28.66 -34.47
C CYS A 493 -3.39 -29.38 -33.11
N ASN A 494 -4.49 -29.94 -32.56
CA ASN A 494 -4.51 -30.64 -31.26
C ASN A 494 -3.94 -29.81 -30.07
N THR A 495 -4.21 -28.51 -30.08
CA THR A 495 -3.84 -27.61 -28.98
C THR A 495 -4.74 -27.88 -27.77
N GLN A 496 -4.15 -28.18 -26.62
CA GLN A 496 -4.88 -28.44 -25.37
C GLN A 496 -5.05 -27.13 -24.58
N SER A 497 -6.26 -26.82 -24.14
CA SER A 497 -6.55 -25.63 -23.34
C SER A 497 -7.05 -26.00 -21.94
N VAL A 498 -6.41 -25.46 -20.90
CA VAL A 498 -6.81 -25.60 -19.49
C VAL A 498 -6.62 -24.25 -18.81
N THR A 499 -7.71 -23.64 -18.30
CA THR A 499 -7.66 -22.40 -17.46
C THR A 499 -6.76 -21.29 -18.03
N GLY A 500 -6.98 -20.86 -19.28
CA GLY A 500 -6.17 -19.80 -19.93
C GLY A 500 -4.78 -20.26 -20.41
N VAL A 501 -4.39 -21.50 -20.14
CA VAL A 501 -3.13 -22.10 -20.60
C VAL A 501 -3.39 -22.97 -21.84
N PHE A 502 -2.79 -22.59 -22.97
CA PHE A 502 -2.77 -23.38 -24.20
C PHE A 502 -1.44 -24.11 -24.32
N THR A 503 -1.46 -25.42 -24.49
CA THR A 503 -0.27 -26.25 -24.67
C THR A 503 -0.34 -27.06 -25.95
N ASN A 504 0.79 -27.18 -26.64
CA ASN A 504 0.93 -28.00 -27.83
C ASN A 504 2.35 -28.59 -27.87
N THR A 505 2.55 -29.70 -28.55
CA THR A 505 3.87 -30.31 -28.72
C THR A 505 4.21 -30.32 -30.19
N VAL A 506 5.31 -29.68 -30.59
CA VAL A 506 5.72 -29.52 -31.98
C VAL A 506 6.98 -30.32 -32.24
N VAL A 507 7.01 -30.98 -33.39
CA VAL A 507 8.11 -31.85 -33.82
C VAL A 507 8.79 -31.23 -35.03
N LEU A 508 10.13 -31.12 -34.96
CA LEU A 508 10.98 -30.82 -36.11
C LEU A 508 11.63 -32.12 -36.56
N GLN A 509 11.30 -32.52 -37.79
CA GLN A 509 11.71 -33.79 -38.37
C GLN A 509 12.63 -33.55 -39.57
N HIS A 510 13.81 -34.18 -39.57
CA HIS A 510 14.81 -34.02 -40.64
C HIS A 510 14.46 -34.78 -41.92
N HIS A 511 13.68 -35.85 -41.82
CA HIS A 511 13.25 -36.63 -42.97
C HIS A 511 11.74 -36.50 -43.15
N SER A 512 11.26 -36.37 -44.38
CA SER A 512 9.83 -36.20 -44.70
C SER A 512 8.91 -37.38 -44.33
N ILE A 513 9.45 -38.51 -43.86
CA ILE A 513 8.69 -39.77 -43.68
C ILE A 513 9.06 -40.45 -42.36
N VAL A 514 10.34 -40.62 -42.06
CA VAL A 514 10.81 -41.41 -40.90
C VAL A 514 11.34 -40.52 -39.78
N MET A 515 11.03 -40.88 -38.52
CA MET A 515 11.59 -40.20 -37.36
C MET A 515 12.97 -40.77 -37.00
N THR A 516 13.90 -39.90 -36.61
CA THR A 516 15.28 -40.25 -36.30
C THR A 516 15.70 -39.68 -34.94
N LYS A 517 16.84 -40.14 -34.42
CA LYS A 517 17.43 -39.59 -33.17
C LYS A 517 17.86 -38.12 -33.29
N ALA A 518 17.86 -37.55 -34.49
CA ALA A 518 18.15 -36.13 -34.73
C ALA A 518 16.89 -35.24 -34.66
N ASP A 519 15.70 -35.81 -34.56
CA ASP A 519 14.47 -35.02 -34.51
C ASP A 519 14.28 -34.38 -33.13
N LYS A 520 13.71 -33.17 -33.12
CA LYS A 520 13.53 -32.37 -31.90
C LYS A 520 12.05 -32.20 -31.61
N ILE A 521 11.71 -32.29 -30.33
CA ILE A 521 10.35 -32.15 -29.84
C ILE A 521 10.32 -30.99 -28.86
N TYR A 522 9.48 -29.99 -29.14
CA TYR A 522 9.31 -28.80 -28.32
C TYR A 522 7.91 -28.79 -27.72
N LYS A 523 7.84 -28.67 -26.40
CA LYS A 523 6.56 -28.47 -25.70
C LYS A 523 6.31 -26.97 -25.55
N VAL A 524 5.31 -26.48 -26.27
CA VAL A 524 4.93 -25.08 -26.32
C VAL A 524 3.79 -24.83 -25.34
N LYS A 525 3.91 -23.77 -24.54
CA LYS A 525 2.91 -23.33 -23.56
C LYS A 525 2.71 -21.82 -23.68
N CYS A 526 1.48 -21.40 -23.95
CA CYS A 526 1.02 -20.02 -23.91
C CYS A 526 0.05 -19.85 -22.76
N THR A 527 0.24 -18.83 -21.93
CA THR A 527 -0.68 -18.52 -20.81
C THR A 527 -1.29 -17.16 -21.04
N TYR A 528 -2.60 -17.11 -21.24
CA TYR A 528 -3.34 -15.86 -21.41
C TYR A 528 -3.81 -15.42 -20.04
N ASP A 529 -3.39 -14.22 -19.66
CA ASP A 529 -3.71 -13.61 -18.38
C ASP A 529 -5.15 -13.06 -18.42
N MET A 530 -5.98 -13.48 -17.48
CA MET A 530 -7.37 -13.04 -17.31
C MET A 530 -7.53 -12.08 -16.12
N SER A 531 -6.42 -11.70 -15.47
CA SER A 531 -6.45 -10.76 -14.35
C SER A 531 -6.90 -9.37 -14.81
N SER A 532 -7.71 -8.71 -13.99
CA SER A 532 -8.09 -7.32 -14.23
C SER A 532 -6.86 -6.42 -13.97
N LYS A 533 -6.66 -5.42 -14.82
CA LYS A 533 -5.66 -4.37 -14.61
C LYS A 533 -6.32 -3.01 -14.62
N ASN A 534 -5.89 -2.14 -13.70
CA ASN A 534 -6.33 -0.76 -13.63
C ASN A 534 -5.79 0.06 -14.81
N ILE A 535 -6.69 0.76 -15.50
CA ILE A 535 -6.35 1.70 -16.57
C ILE A 535 -6.18 3.08 -15.94
N THR A 536 -4.95 3.43 -15.60
CA THR A 536 -4.61 4.81 -15.20
C THR A 536 -4.30 5.64 -16.44
N PHE A 537 -5.08 6.69 -16.69
CA PHE A 537 -4.81 7.66 -17.74
C PHE A 537 -3.54 8.48 -17.42
N GLY A 538 -2.50 8.30 -18.25
CA GLY A 538 -1.53 9.34 -18.65
C GLY A 538 -0.43 9.77 -17.67
N MET A 539 0.77 9.17 -17.78
CA MET A 539 2.00 9.82 -18.28
C MET A 539 3.16 8.80 -18.37
N MET A 540 3.91 8.92 -19.46
CA MET A 540 4.76 7.91 -20.12
C MET A 540 6.04 7.51 -19.36
N PRO A 541 6.32 6.21 -19.12
CA PRO A 541 7.69 5.77 -18.89
C PRO A 541 8.42 5.63 -20.23
N ILE A 542 9.62 6.22 -20.31
CA ILE A 542 10.59 6.00 -21.38
C ILE A 542 11.04 4.54 -21.27
N ARG A 543 10.79 3.73 -22.31
CA ARG A 543 11.24 2.34 -22.42
C ARG A 543 12.50 2.20 -23.29
N ASP A 544 13.41 1.41 -22.72
CA ASP A 544 14.62 0.64 -23.11
C ASP A 544 14.85 0.17 -24.57
N PRO A 545 15.98 -0.55 -24.78
CA PRO A 545 15.96 -1.83 -25.50
C PRO A 545 16.53 -3.04 -24.69
N GLU A 546 15.60 -3.93 -24.30
CA GLU A 546 15.50 -5.42 -24.17
C GLU A 546 16.61 -6.40 -23.65
N MET A 547 16.13 -7.44 -22.92
CA MET A 547 16.56 -8.85 -23.04
C MET A 547 15.32 -9.78 -22.96
N ILE A 548 15.30 -10.85 -23.77
CA ILE A 548 14.12 -11.62 -24.21
C ILE A 548 13.67 -12.68 -23.19
N SER A 549 12.36 -12.73 -22.90
CA SER A 549 11.66 -13.92 -22.41
C SER A 549 10.57 -14.31 -23.41
N ILE A 550 10.61 -15.52 -23.95
CA ILE A 550 9.55 -16.02 -24.83
C ILE A 550 8.43 -16.60 -23.96
N THR A 551 7.60 -15.72 -23.43
CA THR A 551 6.24 -15.99 -22.98
C THR A 551 5.37 -14.85 -23.50
N SER A 552 4.84 -15.04 -24.68
CA SER A 552 3.86 -14.14 -25.27
C SER A 552 2.48 -14.43 -24.68
N ALA A 553 1.83 -13.39 -24.18
CA ALA A 553 0.40 -13.29 -24.03
C ALA A 553 0.03 -11.93 -24.63
N PRO A 554 -0.90 -11.85 -25.59
CA PRO A 554 -1.42 -10.56 -26.04
C PRO A 554 -2.17 -9.90 -24.87
N GLU A 555 -1.72 -8.72 -24.45
CA GLU A 555 -2.40 -7.90 -23.45
C GLU A 555 -3.77 -7.45 -23.99
N ALA A 556 -4.85 -7.63 -23.23
CA ALA A 556 -6.20 -7.26 -23.67
C ALA A 556 -6.37 -5.72 -23.65
N PRO A 557 -6.90 -5.08 -24.71
CA PRO A 557 -7.03 -3.64 -24.76
C PRO A 557 -8.14 -3.15 -23.81
N PRO A 558 -7.95 -1.98 -23.19
CA PRO A 558 -8.83 -1.46 -22.15
C PRO A 558 -10.20 -0.99 -22.68
N PRO A 559 -11.34 -1.42 -22.08
CA PRO A 559 -12.66 -0.91 -22.43
C PRO A 559 -12.86 0.54 -21.97
N ARG A 560 -13.79 1.25 -22.60
CA ARG A 560 -14.20 2.60 -22.23
C ARG A 560 -15.72 2.75 -22.24
N ILE A 561 -16.23 3.68 -21.45
CA ILE A 561 -17.64 4.10 -21.47
C ILE A 561 -17.78 5.25 -22.47
N ARG A 562 -18.82 5.19 -23.31
CA ARG A 562 -19.25 6.26 -24.21
C ARG A 562 -20.74 6.47 -24.09
N ILE A 563 -21.17 7.73 -24.00
CA ILE A 563 -22.58 8.10 -23.93
C ILE A 563 -22.91 8.87 -25.20
N VAL A 564 -23.80 8.34 -26.03
CA VAL A 564 -24.12 8.90 -27.34
C VAL A 564 -25.57 9.36 -27.44
N ASP A 565 -25.80 10.43 -28.19
CA ASP A 565 -27.14 10.90 -28.56
C ASP A 565 -27.77 10.00 -29.64
N ASN A 566 -29.05 10.24 -29.94
CA ASN A 566 -29.77 9.55 -31.03
C ASN A 566 -29.17 9.76 -32.44
N ARG A 567 -28.14 10.61 -32.58
CA ARG A 567 -27.39 10.82 -33.83
C ARG A 567 -26.03 10.11 -33.81
N GLY A 568 -25.74 9.31 -32.77
CA GLY A 568 -24.49 8.59 -32.59
C GLY A 568 -23.31 9.48 -32.18
N ARG A 569 -23.56 10.71 -31.74
CA ARG A 569 -22.50 11.65 -31.32
C ARG A 569 -22.34 11.57 -29.82
N GLU A 570 -21.10 11.59 -29.38
CA GLU A 570 -20.76 11.61 -27.95
C GLU A 570 -21.16 12.94 -27.33
N VAL A 571 -21.79 12.87 -26.16
CA VAL A 571 -22.36 14.03 -25.48
C VAL A 571 -21.90 14.10 -24.03
N GLU A 572 -21.37 15.26 -23.66
CA GLU A 572 -20.98 15.58 -22.27
C GLU A 572 -22.07 16.37 -21.55
N THR A 573 -22.92 17.09 -22.29
CA THR A 573 -24.00 17.93 -21.76
C THR A 573 -25.32 17.58 -22.41
N VAL A 574 -26.33 17.24 -21.62
CA VAL A 574 -27.65 16.76 -22.08
C VAL A 574 -28.75 17.41 -21.25
N ARG A 575 -30.03 17.28 -21.65
CA ARG A 575 -31.18 17.72 -20.86
C ARG A 575 -31.91 16.54 -20.26
N ILE A 576 -32.64 16.78 -19.17
CA ILE A 576 -33.50 15.74 -18.58
C ILE A 576 -34.51 15.23 -19.62
N GLY A 577 -34.61 13.91 -19.73
CA GLY A 577 -35.51 13.24 -20.67
C GLY A 577 -34.95 13.09 -22.08
N ASP A 578 -33.74 13.58 -22.38
CA ASP A 578 -33.06 13.26 -23.63
C ASP A 578 -32.78 11.75 -23.69
N LYS A 579 -33.08 11.11 -24.83
CA LYS A 579 -32.80 9.68 -25.04
C LYS A 579 -31.36 9.48 -25.44
N LEU A 580 -30.63 8.69 -24.65
CA LEU A 580 -29.19 8.45 -24.79
C LEU A 580 -28.90 6.95 -24.86
N THR A 581 -27.81 6.59 -25.52
CA THR A 581 -27.29 5.23 -25.51
C THR A 581 -26.00 5.20 -24.70
N PHE A 582 -26.02 4.45 -23.60
CA PHE A 582 -24.85 4.15 -22.79
C PHE A 582 -24.14 2.94 -23.40
N ARG A 583 -22.89 3.10 -23.83
CA ARG A 583 -22.10 2.06 -24.50
C ARG A 583 -20.82 1.80 -23.73
N ILE A 584 -20.57 0.56 -23.31
CA ILE A 584 -19.26 0.09 -22.87
C ILE A 584 -18.64 -0.59 -24.08
N GLU A 585 -17.53 -0.10 -24.62
CA GLU A 585 -16.91 -0.66 -25.83
C GLU A 585 -15.42 -0.95 -25.64
N ILE A 586 -14.95 -2.02 -26.28
CA ILE A 586 -13.51 -2.26 -26.47
C ILE A 586 -13.09 -1.50 -27.76
N PRO A 587 -12.06 -0.62 -27.72
CA PRO A 587 -11.67 0.19 -28.87
C PRO A 587 -11.14 -0.58 -30.10
N GLU A 588 -10.74 -1.84 -29.93
CA GLU A 588 -10.13 -2.69 -30.97
C GLU A 588 -10.91 -4.00 -31.16
N ASP A 589 -10.73 -4.64 -32.32
CA ASP A 589 -11.28 -5.98 -32.57
C ASP A 589 -10.53 -7.01 -31.73
N THR A 590 -11.22 -7.58 -30.74
CA THR A 590 -10.61 -8.56 -29.82
C THR A 590 -11.41 -9.85 -29.76
N PRO A 591 -10.76 -10.99 -29.44
CA PRO A 591 -11.46 -12.22 -29.12
C PRO A 591 -12.16 -12.16 -27.75
N TYR A 592 -12.08 -11.03 -27.04
CA TYR A 592 -12.65 -10.85 -25.72
C TYR A 592 -14.04 -10.23 -25.80
N GLY A 593 -15.02 -10.84 -25.14
CA GLY A 593 -16.28 -10.19 -24.81
C GLY A 593 -16.14 -9.39 -23.51
N ILE A 594 -17.05 -8.45 -23.28
CA ILE A 594 -17.18 -7.74 -21.99
C ILE A 594 -18.52 -8.02 -21.36
N PHE A 595 -18.55 -8.06 -20.03
CA PHE A 595 -19.78 -8.05 -19.23
C PHE A 595 -19.70 -7.05 -18.09
N ALA A 596 -20.82 -6.38 -17.81
CA ALA A 596 -20.93 -5.46 -16.68
C ALA A 596 -21.40 -6.24 -15.44
N ARG A 597 -20.54 -6.31 -14.42
CA ARG A 597 -20.80 -6.99 -13.15
C ARG A 597 -21.66 -6.15 -12.21
N SER A 598 -21.31 -4.87 -12.07
CA SER A 598 -22.07 -3.90 -11.27
C SER A 598 -21.92 -2.53 -11.90
N CYS A 599 -22.97 -1.70 -11.86
CA CYS A 599 -22.94 -0.34 -12.38
C CYS A 599 -23.72 0.57 -11.44
N VAL A 600 -23.17 1.74 -11.14
CA VAL A 600 -23.77 2.76 -10.28
C VAL A 600 -23.70 4.12 -10.95
N ALA A 601 -24.79 4.88 -10.88
CA ALA A 601 -24.79 6.31 -11.18
C ALA A 601 -24.67 7.08 -9.86
N MET A 602 -23.76 8.04 -9.80
CA MET A 602 -23.48 8.85 -8.62
C MET A 602 -23.65 10.33 -8.95
N ALA A 603 -24.21 11.09 -8.02
CA ALA A 603 -24.16 12.55 -8.10
C ALA A 603 -22.70 13.01 -8.00
N LYS A 604 -22.36 14.13 -8.64
CA LYS A 604 -21.01 14.71 -8.59
C LYS A 604 -20.55 15.05 -7.17
N ASP A 605 -21.48 15.36 -6.28
CA ASP A 605 -21.20 15.59 -4.85
C ASP A 605 -21.06 14.29 -4.04
N SER A 606 -21.17 13.13 -4.70
CA SER A 606 -21.08 11.78 -4.13
C SER A 606 -22.10 11.47 -3.03
N LYS A 607 -23.15 12.29 -2.86
CA LYS A 607 -24.15 12.12 -1.79
C LYS A 607 -25.30 11.20 -2.17
N SER A 608 -25.66 11.20 -3.45
CA SER A 608 -26.77 10.41 -3.98
C SER A 608 -26.24 9.40 -4.98
N THR A 609 -26.68 8.15 -4.87
CA THR A 609 -26.29 7.05 -5.76
C THR A 609 -27.53 6.28 -6.22
N PHE A 610 -27.55 5.87 -7.47
CA PHE A 610 -28.56 5.02 -8.08
C PHE A 610 -27.88 3.77 -8.62
N GLN A 611 -28.19 2.60 -8.04
CA GLN A 611 -27.65 1.32 -8.51
C GLN A 611 -28.34 0.94 -9.81
N ILE A 612 -27.56 0.76 -10.87
CA ILE A 612 -28.03 0.34 -12.19
C ILE A 612 -28.01 -1.20 -12.25
N ILE A 613 -26.89 -1.81 -11.83
CA ILE A 613 -26.71 -3.26 -11.69
C ILE A 613 -26.14 -3.53 -10.29
N ASP A 614 -26.82 -4.37 -9.51
CA ASP A 614 -26.42 -4.78 -8.16
C ASP A 614 -25.50 -6.01 -8.21
N ASP A 615 -24.47 -6.06 -7.35
CA ASP A 615 -23.49 -7.16 -7.24
C ASP A 615 -24.02 -8.33 -6.37
N ASP A 616 -24.96 -8.05 -5.45
CA ASP A 616 -25.35 -8.98 -4.39
C ASP A 616 -26.70 -9.71 -4.60
N GLY A 617 -27.34 -9.55 -5.78
CA GLY A 617 -28.61 -10.23 -6.08
C GLY A 617 -29.73 -10.00 -5.04
N SER A 618 -29.64 -8.91 -4.26
CA SER A 618 -30.45 -8.71 -3.05
C SER A 618 -31.82 -8.07 -3.34
N TYR A 619 -32.05 -7.51 -4.53
CA TYR A 619 -33.24 -6.68 -4.80
C TYR A 619 -34.30 -7.36 -5.68
N ASN A 620 -33.93 -8.32 -6.52
CA ASN A 620 -34.81 -9.01 -7.47
C ASN A 620 -34.47 -10.51 -7.55
N THR A 621 -34.97 -11.27 -6.57
CA THR A 621 -35.02 -12.73 -6.63
C THR A 621 -35.92 -13.16 -7.80
N CYS A 622 -35.37 -13.85 -8.80
CA CYS A 622 -36.18 -14.64 -9.75
C CYS A 622 -37.11 -15.54 -8.92
N GLN A 623 -38.41 -15.23 -8.93
CA GLN A 623 -39.39 -15.80 -8.02
C GLN A 623 -39.69 -17.26 -8.38
N ASN A 624 -38.82 -18.18 -7.98
CA ASN A 624 -39.15 -19.59 -7.83
C ASN A 624 -38.44 -20.14 -6.58
N LYS A 625 -39.10 -19.97 -5.43
CA LYS A 625 -38.76 -20.57 -4.13
C LYS A 625 -38.91 -22.09 -4.16
N GLN A 626 -38.04 -22.83 -4.87
CA GLN A 626 -37.84 -24.26 -4.61
C GLN A 626 -36.53 -24.77 -5.24
N SER A 627 -35.45 -24.00 -5.22
CA SER A 627 -34.13 -24.48 -5.64
C SER A 627 -33.06 -23.67 -4.94
N LYS A 628 -32.57 -24.18 -3.81
CA LYS A 628 -31.42 -23.65 -3.08
C LYS A 628 -30.15 -23.94 -3.88
N LEU A 629 -29.90 -23.17 -4.93
CA LEU A 629 -28.65 -23.14 -5.69
C LEU A 629 -28.43 -21.69 -6.15
N ILE A 630 -27.52 -20.99 -5.47
CA ILE A 630 -27.13 -19.61 -5.74
C ILE A 630 -26.71 -19.49 -7.22
N LEU A 631 -27.38 -18.58 -7.95
CA LEU A 631 -27.11 -18.19 -9.33
C LEU A 631 -26.87 -16.67 -9.31
N ASP A 632 -25.68 -16.23 -9.74
CA ASP A 632 -25.35 -14.82 -9.93
C ASP A 632 -25.98 -14.33 -11.24
N TYR A 633 -26.95 -13.42 -11.14
CA TYR A 633 -27.58 -12.74 -12.27
C TYR A 633 -27.41 -11.23 -12.10
N SER A 634 -26.75 -10.56 -13.05
CA SER A 634 -26.58 -9.10 -13.12
C SER A 634 -27.78 -8.46 -13.82
N CYS A 635 -28.92 -8.37 -13.12
CA CYS A 635 -30.15 -7.78 -13.65
C CYS A 635 -30.25 -6.27 -13.34
N PRO A 636 -30.80 -5.43 -14.25
CA PRO A 636 -31.09 -4.04 -13.94
C PRO A 636 -32.01 -3.91 -12.72
N VAL A 637 -31.69 -2.98 -11.82
CA VAL A 637 -32.45 -2.71 -10.59
C VAL A 637 -33.82 -2.11 -10.90
N ASP A 638 -33.86 -1.19 -11.88
CA ASP A 638 -35.09 -0.58 -12.38
C ASP A 638 -35.05 -0.45 -13.91
N PRO A 639 -35.64 -1.40 -14.66
CA PRO A 639 -35.62 -1.39 -16.12
C PRO A 639 -36.42 -0.24 -16.74
N THR A 640 -37.24 0.48 -15.95
CA THR A 640 -37.99 1.65 -16.45
C THR A 640 -37.12 2.90 -16.54
N ILE A 641 -36.10 3.00 -15.69
CA ILE A 641 -35.13 4.11 -15.66
C ILE A 641 -33.89 3.74 -16.47
N PHE A 642 -33.39 2.53 -16.30
CA PHE A 642 -32.19 2.04 -16.99
C PHE A 642 -32.40 0.60 -17.47
N PRO A 643 -32.74 0.40 -18.75
CA PRO A 643 -32.98 -0.92 -19.32
C PRO A 643 -31.75 -1.84 -19.32
N ALA A 644 -31.99 -3.13 -19.55
CA ALA A 644 -30.94 -4.14 -19.63
C ALA A 644 -29.93 -3.86 -20.76
N PHE A 645 -28.67 -4.26 -20.53
CA PHE A 645 -27.63 -4.19 -21.55
C PHE A 645 -27.82 -5.24 -22.64
N ILE A 646 -27.65 -4.82 -23.89
CA ILE A 646 -27.73 -5.65 -25.09
C ILE A 646 -26.35 -5.63 -25.78
N PRO A 647 -25.80 -6.78 -26.22
CA PRO A 647 -24.54 -6.83 -26.94
C PRO A 647 -24.69 -6.26 -28.35
N ASP A 648 -23.70 -5.45 -28.73
CA ASP A 648 -23.53 -4.84 -30.05
C ASP A 648 -22.07 -4.98 -30.48
N GLY A 649 -21.73 -6.10 -31.13
CA GLY A 649 -20.34 -6.42 -31.49
C GLY A 649 -19.44 -6.60 -30.27
N ASN A 650 -18.38 -5.80 -30.16
CA ASN A 650 -17.47 -5.75 -29.00
C ASN A 650 -17.93 -4.74 -27.93
N ALA A 651 -19.19 -4.28 -27.99
CA ALA A 651 -19.77 -3.34 -27.06
C ALA A 651 -20.99 -3.92 -26.35
N LEU A 652 -21.26 -3.41 -25.15
CA LEU A 652 -22.53 -3.55 -24.44
C LEU A 652 -23.24 -2.21 -24.43
N GLN A 653 -24.49 -2.17 -24.88
CA GLN A 653 -25.26 -0.93 -24.93
C GLN A 653 -26.60 -1.01 -24.21
N SER A 654 -27.02 0.09 -23.59
CA SER A 654 -28.35 0.27 -23.01
C SER A 654 -28.88 1.66 -23.36
N GLU A 655 -30.15 1.73 -23.78
CA GLU A 655 -30.81 2.99 -24.13
C GLU A 655 -31.63 3.49 -22.94
N TYR A 656 -31.33 4.69 -22.43
CA TYR A 656 -31.97 5.26 -21.24
C TYR A 656 -32.38 6.71 -21.46
N GLU A 657 -33.33 7.19 -20.63
CA GLU A 657 -33.71 8.60 -20.60
C GLU A 657 -32.86 9.35 -19.57
N ALA A 658 -32.23 10.45 -19.99
CA ALA A 658 -31.32 11.22 -19.16
C ALA A 658 -32.01 11.69 -17.86
N PHE A 659 -31.42 11.36 -16.73
CA PHE A 659 -31.89 11.74 -15.40
C PHE A 659 -30.81 12.50 -14.64
N ARG A 660 -31.21 13.25 -13.61
CA ARG A 660 -30.28 13.92 -12.69
C ARG A 660 -30.69 13.72 -11.25
N PHE A 661 -29.75 13.92 -10.33
CA PHE A 661 -30.04 13.99 -8.91
C PHE A 661 -30.58 15.38 -8.53
N THR A 662 -31.42 15.46 -7.49
CA THR A 662 -32.10 16.71 -7.11
C THR A 662 -31.13 17.83 -6.77
N GLU A 663 -29.99 17.49 -6.17
CA GLU A 663 -28.97 18.44 -5.68
C GLU A 663 -27.73 18.56 -6.59
N SER A 664 -27.66 17.83 -7.71
CA SER A 664 -26.49 17.82 -8.60
C SER A 664 -26.88 17.77 -10.07
N TYR A 665 -26.34 18.71 -10.85
CA TYR A 665 -26.41 18.69 -12.32
C TYR A 665 -25.42 17.68 -12.95
N GLY A 666 -24.36 17.29 -12.22
CA GLY A 666 -23.40 16.30 -12.69
C GLY A 666 -23.80 14.87 -12.27
N VAL A 667 -23.72 13.93 -13.21
CA VAL A 667 -23.95 12.50 -13.03
C VAL A 667 -22.70 11.74 -13.47
N ILE A 668 -22.14 10.93 -12.58
CA ILE A 668 -20.98 10.09 -12.79
C ILE A 668 -21.44 8.64 -12.87
N PHE A 669 -21.20 7.98 -13.99
CA PHE A 669 -21.43 6.55 -14.14
C PHE A 669 -20.15 5.79 -13.82
N GLN A 670 -20.25 4.80 -12.96
CA GLN A 670 -19.15 3.91 -12.60
C GLN A 670 -19.60 2.45 -12.78
N CYS A 671 -18.85 1.70 -13.59
CA CYS A 671 -19.16 0.31 -13.89
C CYS A 671 -17.96 -0.59 -13.61
N ASN A 672 -18.24 -1.72 -12.99
CA ASN A 672 -17.35 -2.85 -12.84
C ASN A 672 -17.55 -3.80 -14.03
N VAL A 673 -16.48 -4.05 -14.79
CA VAL A 673 -16.50 -4.83 -16.04
C VAL A 673 -15.53 -6.01 -15.95
N LYS A 674 -15.90 -7.12 -16.58
CA LYS A 674 -15.05 -8.31 -16.72
C LYS A 674 -14.99 -8.78 -18.16
N TYR A 675 -13.88 -9.43 -18.51
CA TYR A 675 -13.69 -10.02 -19.83
C TYR A 675 -14.19 -11.47 -19.88
N CYS A 676 -14.76 -11.84 -21.02
CA CYS A 676 -15.06 -13.21 -21.42
C CYS A 676 -14.15 -13.60 -22.60
N LEU A 677 -13.84 -14.89 -22.76
CA LEU A 677 -13.30 -15.39 -24.03
C LEU A 677 -14.47 -15.65 -24.99
N GLY A 678 -14.50 -14.94 -26.11
CA GLY A 678 -15.62 -14.97 -27.07
C GLY A 678 -16.83 -14.16 -26.60
N PRO A 679 -17.97 -14.28 -27.31
CA PRO A 679 -19.22 -13.63 -26.88
C PRO A 679 -19.63 -14.18 -25.50
N CYS A 680 -19.86 -13.29 -24.54
CA CYS A 680 -20.35 -13.67 -23.21
C CYS A 680 -21.72 -14.35 -23.33
N GLU A 681 -22.08 -15.27 -22.43
CA GLU A 681 -23.40 -15.92 -22.43
C GLU A 681 -24.48 -15.01 -21.82
N PRO A 682 -25.75 -15.04 -22.32
CA PRO A 682 -26.83 -14.26 -21.74
C PRO A 682 -27.33 -14.87 -20.41
N ALA A 683 -27.56 -14.04 -19.41
CA ALA A 683 -28.40 -14.35 -18.25
C ALA A 683 -29.88 -14.12 -18.62
N VAL A 684 -30.77 -14.74 -17.87
CA VAL A 684 -32.22 -14.61 -18.08
C VAL A 684 -32.83 -14.10 -16.79
N CYS A 685 -33.40 -12.90 -16.86
CA CYS A 685 -34.07 -12.23 -15.74
C CYS A 685 -35.58 -12.36 -15.94
N GLU A 686 -36.31 -12.88 -14.94
CA GLU A 686 -37.77 -13.00 -14.98
C GLU A 686 -38.42 -11.88 -14.16
N TRP A 687 -39.23 -11.04 -14.82
CA TRP A 687 -40.03 -9.99 -14.18
C TRP A 687 -41.53 -10.34 -14.29
N GLY A 688 -42.10 -10.90 -13.22
CA GLY A 688 -43.50 -11.31 -13.23
C GLY A 688 -43.78 -12.44 -14.24
N HIS A 689 -44.56 -12.17 -15.29
CA HIS A 689 -44.90 -13.13 -16.36
C HIS A 689 -44.05 -12.98 -17.63
N GLU A 690 -43.14 -12.00 -17.69
CA GLU A 690 -42.27 -11.74 -18.85
C GLU A 690 -40.81 -12.04 -18.52
N SER A 691 -40.13 -12.77 -19.41
CA SER A 691 -38.71 -13.10 -19.31
C SER A 691 -37.90 -12.19 -20.23
N VAL A 692 -36.90 -11.49 -19.68
CA VAL A 692 -36.00 -10.62 -20.44
C VAL A 692 -34.58 -11.16 -20.31
N GLU A 693 -33.91 -11.33 -21.44
CA GLU A 693 -32.51 -11.74 -21.49
C GLU A 693 -31.61 -10.55 -21.15
N SER A 694 -30.68 -10.73 -20.23
CA SER A 694 -29.71 -9.73 -19.76
C SER A 694 -28.37 -10.43 -19.62
N TRP A 695 -27.24 -9.88 -20.07
CA TRP A 695 -26.04 -10.71 -20.25
C TRP A 695 -25.23 -10.89 -18.95
N GLY A 696 -25.08 -12.15 -18.51
CA GLY A 696 -24.58 -12.57 -17.20
C GLY A 696 -24.47 -14.11 -17.09
N ARG A 697 -23.48 -14.61 -16.37
CA ARG A 697 -22.98 -16.00 -16.52
C ARG A 697 -23.86 -17.08 -15.84
N ARG A 698 -24.07 -18.23 -16.51
CA ARG A 698 -24.66 -19.47 -15.93
C ARG A 698 -23.62 -20.37 -15.23
N ARG A 699 -24.04 -21.06 -14.16
CA ARG A 699 -23.22 -21.97 -13.33
C ARG A 699 -22.92 -23.34 -14.00
N ARG A 700 -21.71 -23.88 -13.76
CA ARG A 700 -21.36 -25.32 -13.93
C ARG A 700 -22.09 -26.17 -12.88
N SER A 701 -22.67 -27.28 -13.28
CA SER A 701 -23.28 -28.29 -12.39
C SER A 701 -22.23 -28.94 -11.49
N VAL A 702 -22.58 -29.11 -10.20
CA VAL A 702 -21.79 -29.85 -9.21
C VAL A 702 -21.92 -31.36 -9.47
N SER A 703 -20.82 -32.04 -9.74
CA SER A 703 -20.62 -33.41 -9.27
C SER A 703 -19.58 -33.39 -8.15
N SER A 704 -19.83 -34.20 -7.13
CA SER A 704 -19.20 -34.18 -5.82
C SER A 704 -17.73 -34.61 -5.83
N THR A 705 -16.98 -33.98 -4.91
CA THR A 705 -15.66 -34.35 -4.33
C THR A 705 -14.47 -33.53 -4.83
N SER A 706 -14.09 -32.49 -4.07
CA SER A 706 -12.72 -32.14 -3.64
C SER A 706 -12.63 -30.67 -3.19
N ASN A 707 -11.82 -30.43 -2.17
CA ASN A 707 -11.47 -29.13 -1.59
C ASN A 707 -10.91 -28.18 -2.66
N HIS A 708 -11.49 -27.00 -2.84
CA HIS A 708 -10.78 -25.84 -3.38
C HIS A 708 -11.43 -24.52 -2.92
N THR A 709 -10.53 -23.60 -2.58
CA THR A 709 -10.65 -22.20 -2.18
C THR A 709 -11.27 -21.34 -3.28
N ALA A 710 -12.11 -20.37 -2.89
CA ALA A 710 -12.58 -19.31 -3.78
C ALA A 710 -11.51 -18.21 -3.83
N ASP A 711 -10.89 -18.04 -5.00
CA ASP A 711 -10.10 -16.87 -5.39
C ASP A 711 -10.96 -15.60 -5.32
N GLY A 712 -10.43 -14.54 -4.74
CA GLY A 712 -10.94 -13.19 -4.94
C GLY A 712 -10.49 -12.71 -6.32
N GLU A 713 -11.35 -12.86 -7.33
CA GLU A 713 -11.21 -12.13 -8.61
C GLU A 713 -11.35 -10.63 -8.31
N GLU A 714 -10.25 -9.88 -8.42
CA GLU A 714 -10.28 -8.41 -8.44
C GLU A 714 -10.93 -7.94 -9.75
N ASP A 715 -11.79 -6.93 -9.69
CA ASP A 715 -12.60 -6.50 -10.83
C ASP A 715 -12.18 -5.13 -11.41
N MET A 716 -12.40 -4.90 -12.72
CA MET A 716 -12.00 -3.66 -13.42
C MET A 716 -13.07 -2.56 -13.30
N MET A 717 -12.71 -1.36 -12.83
CA MET A 717 -13.65 -0.21 -12.73
C MET A 717 -13.44 0.85 -13.83
N LEU A 718 -14.53 1.22 -14.50
CA LEU A 718 -14.61 2.30 -15.50
C LEU A 718 -15.49 3.44 -14.99
N SER A 719 -15.17 4.69 -15.33
CA SER A 719 -15.97 5.87 -14.92
C SER A 719 -16.14 6.91 -16.04
N GLN A 720 -17.32 7.51 -16.16
CA GLN A 720 -17.62 8.60 -17.11
C GLN A 720 -18.56 9.65 -16.47
N GLU A 721 -18.28 10.95 -16.66
CA GLU A 721 -19.11 12.07 -16.17
C GLU A 721 -19.91 12.72 -17.30
N ILE A 722 -21.16 13.11 -17.03
CA ILE A 722 -21.99 13.99 -17.88
C ILE A 722 -22.70 15.07 -17.05
N LEU A 723 -23.09 16.17 -17.69
CA LEU A 723 -23.88 17.26 -17.13
C LEU A 723 -25.31 17.22 -17.68
N VAL A 724 -26.32 17.22 -16.80
CA VAL A 724 -27.73 17.11 -17.17
C VAL A 724 -28.49 18.38 -16.76
N LEU A 725 -28.96 19.16 -17.72
CA LEU A 725 -29.63 20.46 -17.54
C LEU A 725 -31.16 20.35 -17.44
N ASP A 726 -31.76 21.30 -16.72
CA ASP A 726 -33.21 21.42 -16.56
C ASP A 726 -33.90 22.11 -17.77
N PHE A 727 -35.22 21.91 -17.87
CA PHE A 727 -36.06 22.62 -18.83
C PHE A 727 -36.14 24.13 -18.49
N GLY A 728 -35.35 24.97 -19.16
CA GLY A 728 -35.46 26.44 -19.09
C GLY A 728 -34.16 27.25 -19.05
N ASP A 729 -33.00 26.61 -18.91
CA ASP A 729 -31.71 27.29 -18.72
C ASP A 729 -30.95 27.57 -20.03
N GLU A 730 -31.56 28.26 -21.01
CA GLU A 730 -30.84 28.66 -22.23
C GLU A 730 -29.93 29.90 -22.03
N LYS A 731 -30.02 30.60 -20.89
CA LYS A 731 -29.36 31.92 -20.72
C LYS A 731 -28.00 31.91 -19.99
N ASN A 732 -27.56 30.79 -19.41
CA ASN A 732 -26.32 30.72 -18.60
C ASN A 732 -25.13 30.02 -19.28
N SER A 733 -25.29 29.47 -20.48
CA SER A 733 -24.25 28.68 -21.17
C SER A 733 -23.00 29.46 -21.57
N GLN A 734 -23.07 30.80 -21.63
CA GLN A 734 -21.92 31.66 -21.95
C GLN A 734 -21.07 32.05 -20.72
N PHE A 735 -21.55 31.84 -19.49
CA PHE A 735 -20.82 32.26 -18.29
C PHE A 735 -19.80 31.23 -17.80
N LEU A 736 -20.01 29.93 -18.08
CA LEU A 736 -19.14 28.84 -17.60
C LEU A 736 -17.92 28.55 -18.50
N ARG A 737 -17.84 29.17 -19.68
CA ARG A 737 -16.76 28.90 -20.65
C ARG A 737 -15.51 29.76 -20.46
N ASN A 738 -15.57 30.79 -19.61
CA ASN A 738 -14.51 31.79 -19.47
C ASN A 738 -13.57 31.60 -18.26
N GLU A 739 -13.80 30.61 -17.38
CA GLU A 739 -12.88 30.35 -16.24
C GLU A 739 -11.73 29.37 -16.58
N ALA A 740 -11.72 28.76 -17.77
CA ALA A 740 -10.72 27.76 -18.13
C ALA A 740 -9.43 28.32 -18.78
N SER A 741 -9.19 29.65 -18.79
CA SER A 741 -8.01 30.21 -19.46
C SER A 741 -7.55 31.56 -18.89
N PHE A 742 -6.94 31.60 -17.70
CA PHE A 742 -5.85 32.57 -17.42
C PHE A 742 -5.02 32.24 -16.15
N SER A 743 -3.71 32.14 -16.38
CA SER A 743 -2.54 32.38 -15.49
C SER A 743 -2.24 31.47 -14.28
N ASP A 744 -1.25 30.61 -14.54
CA ASP A 744 -0.02 30.36 -13.77
C ASP A 744 0.59 31.62 -13.10
N PHE A 745 0.70 31.64 -11.76
CA PHE A 745 1.87 32.09 -10.94
C PHE A 745 1.58 32.04 -9.41
N GLY A 746 2.32 31.20 -8.67
CA GLY A 746 2.94 31.53 -7.37
C GLY A 746 2.14 31.68 -6.05
N LYS A 747 2.37 30.71 -5.15
CA LYS A 747 2.44 30.73 -3.66
C LYS A 747 1.17 30.66 -2.78
N ASP A 748 1.14 29.57 -2.01
CA ASP A 748 0.76 29.37 -0.60
C ASP A 748 -0.53 30.01 -0.04
N LYS A 749 -1.53 29.15 0.26
CA LYS A 749 -1.98 28.81 1.63
C LYS A 749 -3.24 27.92 1.61
N THR A 750 -3.08 26.72 2.19
CA THR A 750 -3.99 25.98 3.09
C THR A 750 -5.50 26.32 3.11
N VAL A 751 -6.35 25.29 2.96
CA VAL A 751 -7.17 24.65 4.03
C VAL A 751 -8.25 23.80 3.35
N THR A 752 -8.13 22.47 3.47
CA THR A 752 -9.21 21.51 3.26
C THR A 752 -10.07 21.47 4.51
N ILE A 753 -11.36 21.82 4.40
CA ILE A 753 -12.38 21.45 5.39
C ILE A 753 -13.08 20.22 4.82
N VAL A 754 -12.69 19.04 5.32
CA VAL A 754 -13.47 17.81 5.18
C VAL A 754 -14.44 17.80 6.35
N GLU A 755 -15.73 17.91 6.04
CA GLU A 755 -16.84 17.83 6.98
C GLU A 755 -17.33 16.36 7.03
N PRO A 756 -17.29 15.67 8.18
CA PRO A 756 -17.68 14.27 8.28
C PRO A 756 -19.22 14.11 8.39
N CYS A 757 -19.76 13.12 7.67
CA CYS A 757 -21.18 12.77 7.65
C CYS A 757 -21.75 12.42 9.04
N PRO A 758 -23.00 12.80 9.36
CA PRO A 758 -23.62 12.52 10.66
C PRO A 758 -24.05 11.05 10.78
N THR A 759 -23.55 10.34 11.80
CA THR A 759 -23.99 8.99 12.17
C THR A 759 -25.45 8.94 12.64
N LYS A 760 -26.16 7.81 12.48
CA LYS A 760 -27.58 7.63 12.84
C LYS A 760 -27.96 8.07 14.28
N THR A 761 -26.99 8.14 15.19
CA THR A 761 -27.16 8.63 16.56
C THR A 761 -27.25 10.16 16.67
N SER A 762 -26.60 10.93 15.79
CA SER A 762 -26.65 12.40 15.80
C SER A 762 -27.97 12.92 15.21
N VAL A 763 -28.55 12.21 14.24
CA VAL A 763 -29.89 12.52 13.70
C VAL A 763 -30.98 12.27 14.75
N LEU A 764 -30.87 11.19 15.53
CA LEU A 764 -31.78 10.93 16.65
C LEU A 764 -31.62 11.95 17.78
N ALA A 765 -30.39 12.37 18.09
CA ALA A 765 -30.16 13.42 19.08
C ALA A 765 -30.70 14.79 18.62
N LEU A 766 -30.57 15.13 17.34
CA LEU A 766 -31.17 16.33 16.74
C LEU A 766 -32.71 16.25 16.75
N GLY A 767 -33.28 15.08 16.47
CA GLY A 767 -34.73 14.86 16.55
C GLY A 767 -35.27 15.05 17.96
N VAL A 768 -34.61 14.48 18.97
CA VAL A 768 -35.02 14.60 20.38
C VAL A 768 -34.85 16.03 20.89
N THR A 769 -33.77 16.72 20.52
CA THR A 769 -33.54 18.12 20.92
C THR A 769 -34.53 19.08 20.26
N CYS A 770 -34.84 18.90 18.97
CA CYS A 770 -35.89 19.66 18.29
C CYS A 770 -37.27 19.41 18.92
N ALA A 771 -37.63 18.17 19.24
CA ALA A 771 -38.90 17.85 19.88
C ALA A 771 -39.03 18.51 21.27
N LEU A 772 -37.96 18.50 22.08
CA LEU A 772 -37.95 19.17 23.38
C LEU A 772 -38.07 20.69 23.25
N MET A 773 -37.43 21.30 22.25
CA MET A 773 -37.54 22.74 22.00
C MET A 773 -38.95 23.16 21.58
N VAL A 774 -39.62 22.34 20.75
CA VAL A 774 -41.02 22.57 20.37
C VAL A 774 -41.96 22.45 21.58
N LEU A 775 -41.75 21.47 22.45
CA LEU A 775 -42.54 21.32 23.67
C LEU A 775 -42.36 22.50 24.64
N ILE A 776 -41.14 23.01 24.77
CA ILE A 776 -40.86 24.21 25.57
C ILE A 776 -41.53 25.44 24.94
N TYR A 777 -41.51 25.57 23.61
CA TYR A 777 -42.16 26.68 22.93
C TYR A 777 -43.68 26.67 23.14
N ILE A 778 -44.33 25.52 22.95
CA ILE A 778 -45.78 25.37 23.16
C ILE A 778 -46.17 25.66 24.62
N SER A 779 -45.39 25.18 25.58
CA SER A 779 -45.65 25.44 27.01
C SER A 779 -45.45 26.91 27.39
N THR A 780 -44.46 27.60 26.81
CA THR A 780 -44.30 29.06 27.03
C THR A 780 -45.43 29.88 26.41
N ILE A 781 -45.92 29.49 25.23
CA ILE A 781 -47.10 30.09 24.60
C ILE A 781 -48.33 29.88 25.49
N PHE A 782 -48.55 28.65 25.96
CA PHE A 782 -49.67 28.34 26.84
C PHE A 782 -49.62 29.16 28.13
N CYS A 783 -48.45 29.28 28.77
CA CYS A 783 -48.27 30.13 29.93
C CYS A 783 -48.54 31.62 29.63
N TYR A 784 -48.16 32.11 28.44
CA TYR A 784 -48.42 33.49 28.02
C TYR A 784 -49.93 33.75 27.83
N TYR A 785 -50.64 32.84 27.18
CA TYR A 785 -52.08 32.96 26.99
C TYR A 785 -52.84 32.84 28.32
N MET A 786 -52.47 31.90 29.19
CA MET A 786 -53.06 31.78 30.52
C MET A 786 -52.82 33.04 31.35
N LYS A 787 -51.61 33.63 31.30
CA LYS A 787 -51.30 34.89 31.99
C LYS A 787 -52.10 36.07 31.44
N LYS A 788 -52.36 36.12 30.14
CA LYS A 788 -53.19 37.14 29.48
C LYS A 788 -54.69 36.96 29.79
N TRP A 789 -55.13 35.72 30.00
CA TRP A 789 -56.52 35.41 30.36
C TRP A 789 -56.81 35.67 31.85
N LEU A 790 -55.82 35.47 32.72
CA LEU A 790 -55.91 35.70 34.17
C LEU A 790 -55.65 37.15 34.60
N SER A 791 -55.27 38.06 33.70
CA SER A 791 -55.16 39.49 34.02
C SER A 791 -56.52 40.18 33.87
N PRO A 792 -57.22 40.55 34.98
CA PRO A 792 -58.50 41.24 34.89
C PRO A 792 -58.32 42.62 34.25
N ARG A 793 -59.21 42.95 33.30
CA ARG A 793 -59.34 44.29 32.72
C ARG A 793 -59.60 45.27 33.85
N LYS A 794 -58.64 46.14 34.16
CA LYS A 794 -58.90 47.34 34.96
C LYS A 794 -59.79 48.26 34.13
N ALA A 795 -61.05 48.38 34.53
CA ALA A 795 -61.91 49.48 34.11
C ALA A 795 -61.28 50.81 34.58
N MET A 796 -61.07 51.73 33.65
CA MET A 796 -60.81 53.14 34.00
C MET A 796 -62.13 53.90 33.90
N ALA A 797 -62.49 54.53 35.02
CA ALA A 797 -63.19 55.81 35.06
C ALA A 797 -62.24 56.94 34.63
#